data_AF-A0A5J5VJL5-F1
#
_entry.id   AF-A0A5J5VJL5-F1
#
_cell.length_a   1.000
_cell.length_b   1.000
_cell.length_c   1.000
_cell.angle_alpha   90.00
_cell.angle_beta   90.00
_cell.angle_gamma   90.00
#
_symmetry.space_group_name_H-M   'P 1'
#
loop_
_entity.id
_entity.type
_entity.pdbx_description
1 polymer ?
#
loop_
_entity_poly.entity_id
_entity_poly.type
_entity_poly.pdbx_seq_one_letter_code
_entity_poly.pdbx_strand_id
1 'polypeptide(L)'
;MDFTCGRKYSFLAFSANQLRDRSAWFFAEDGKINVLQIIGWMGKFTNRNIAKRAARMGQCFSSTYATVEVPSEQVNMHLPDIKRNGYDFSDGIGKITPDLAMEVAQKLKLDLNPPCAYQIRYAGCKGVVSCWPEEGDRIRLSLRTSMIKFFSHHTTLEICSWTRFQPGFLNRQIITLLSTLGVPDEVFWGMQNSMVSKLDKVLVDTDAAFEVVISSCGEQGHTPAIMLSAGFKPQTEPHLRGMLTCVRASQLWGLREKSRIFIHSGRWLMGVLDELGVLEQGQCFIQVSNPSLQNCFLKHGSRFAETKKNFEVIKGLVVIAKNPCLHPGDIRILEAVDAPGLHHLYDCLVFPQKGERPHTNEASGSDLDGDLYFVTWEEALIPPSKKSSQPMQYDPDEPRELNRQVTHKDIIEFFSKNMVNEHLGSICNAHVVHSDLSEHGASDEKCIHLAELAAIAVDFPKTGKIVSMPAQLKPKLYPDFMGKEEFQSYKSNKILGRLYRYIKDAYDKDVSESSELNFGASDINYDADLEITGSADYITDAWAKKCSYDGQLIGLLKQYKVKREEEVVTGQIWSMPKYASKKLGDLKEKLGHSYGSLRKEFRQLFENMDSEFEQLNEDEKNKLYERKASAWYQVTYHPEWVQKKLEFQKPDGDEGVVMLSFAWIAADYLARIKVRHQGTENLDFAKPVNSLVRYLADRI
;
A
#
# COMPACT_ATOMS: atom_id res chain seq x y z
N MET A 1 9.46 -17.37 35.75
CA MET A 1 8.02 -17.44 35.43
C MET A 1 7.55 -16.02 35.51
N ASP A 2 7.29 -15.42 34.36
CA ASP A 2 7.05 -13.98 34.32
C ASP A 2 5.55 -13.75 34.42
N PHE A 3 5.13 -13.29 35.60
CA PHE A 3 3.78 -12.80 35.82
C PHE A 3 3.74 -11.33 35.42
N THR A 4 2.83 -10.98 34.52
CA THR A 4 2.58 -9.57 34.15
C THR A 4 1.16 -9.24 34.55
N CYS A 5 0.98 -8.20 35.38
CA CYS A 5 -0.32 -7.80 35.93
C CYS A 5 -1.11 -8.98 36.55
N GLY A 6 -0.43 -9.87 37.29
CA GLY A 6 -1.06 -11.01 37.96
C GLY A 6 -1.47 -12.17 37.05
N ARG A 7 -1.15 -12.15 35.75
CA ARG A 7 -1.42 -13.24 34.81
C ARG A 7 -0.14 -13.93 34.36
N LYS A 8 -0.23 -15.25 34.16
CA LYS A 8 0.86 -16.07 33.62
C LYS A 8 0.77 -16.09 32.09
N TYR A 9 1.81 -15.57 31.43
CA TYR A 9 1.91 -15.56 29.98
C TYR A 9 2.83 -16.69 29.49
N SER A 10 2.32 -17.54 28.60
CA SER A 10 3.06 -18.63 27.96
C SER A 10 3.34 -18.30 26.50
N PHE A 11 4.52 -18.65 25.99
CA PHE A 11 4.88 -18.46 24.59
C PHE A 11 3.94 -19.25 23.67
N LEU A 12 3.33 -18.57 22.69
CA LEU A 12 2.36 -19.16 21.78
C LEU A 12 2.95 -19.44 20.40
N ALA A 13 3.44 -18.41 19.69
CA ALA A 13 3.98 -18.54 18.33
C ALA A 13 4.69 -17.24 17.89
N PHE A 14 5.27 -17.28 16.70
CA PHE A 14 5.75 -16.10 15.96
C PHE A 14 5.57 -16.35 14.45
N SER A 15 5.47 -15.29 13.65
CA SER A 15 5.58 -15.37 12.19
C SER A 15 6.97 -14.98 11.72
N ALA A 16 7.24 -15.11 10.42
CA ALA A 16 8.48 -14.62 9.81
C ALA A 16 8.72 -13.12 10.04
N ASN A 17 7.66 -12.31 10.16
CA ASN A 17 7.79 -10.89 10.52
C ASN A 17 8.24 -10.75 11.98
N GLN A 18 7.53 -11.39 12.91
CA GLN A 18 7.84 -11.38 14.34
C GLN A 18 9.26 -11.90 14.64
N LEU A 19 9.71 -12.95 13.93
CA LEU A 19 11.09 -13.45 14.05
C LEU A 19 12.12 -12.36 13.69
N ARG A 20 11.89 -11.65 12.58
CA ARG A 20 12.71 -10.51 12.16
C ARG A 20 12.59 -9.35 13.15
N ASP A 21 11.42 -9.14 13.74
CA ASP A 21 11.18 -8.07 14.73
C ASP A 21 11.65 -8.40 16.14
N ARG A 22 12.18 -9.61 16.37
CA ARG A 22 12.51 -10.11 17.72
C ARG A 22 11.32 -10.02 18.67
N SER A 23 10.12 -10.23 18.14
CA SER A 23 8.87 -10.24 18.87
C SER A 23 8.20 -11.61 18.75
N ALA A 24 7.26 -11.91 19.65
CA ALA A 24 6.49 -13.15 19.64
C ALA A 24 5.15 -12.93 20.33
N TRP A 25 4.19 -13.81 20.06
CA TRP A 25 2.91 -13.82 20.76
C TRP A 25 2.99 -14.68 22.01
N PHE A 26 2.42 -14.16 23.09
CA PHE A 26 2.22 -14.87 24.34
C PHE A 26 0.73 -14.90 24.67
N PHE A 27 0.30 -15.97 25.35
CA PHE A 27 -1.08 -16.15 25.77
C PHE A 27 -1.18 -16.20 27.29
N ALA A 28 -2.15 -15.48 27.86
CA ALA A 28 -2.44 -15.52 29.29
C ALA A 28 -3.35 -16.72 29.60
N GLU A 29 -2.77 -17.80 30.14
CA GLU A 29 -3.52 -19.02 30.47
C GLU A 29 -4.47 -18.79 31.66
N ASP A 30 -5.71 -19.29 31.57
CA ASP A 30 -6.75 -19.12 32.60
C ASP A 30 -7.22 -20.45 33.22
N GLY A 31 -6.47 -21.53 32.99
CA GLY A 31 -6.78 -22.89 33.45
C GLY A 31 -7.82 -23.64 32.60
N LYS A 32 -8.64 -22.94 31.79
CA LYS A 32 -9.58 -23.55 30.84
C LYS A 32 -8.97 -23.68 29.45
N ILE A 33 -8.26 -22.63 29.02
CA ILE A 33 -7.57 -22.57 27.74
C ILE A 33 -6.06 -22.44 28.00
N ASN A 34 -5.29 -23.32 27.37
CA ASN A 34 -3.83 -23.28 27.38
C ASN A 34 -3.25 -23.25 25.96
N VAL A 35 -1.95 -22.95 25.87
CA VAL A 35 -1.24 -22.84 24.58
C VAL A 35 -1.36 -24.11 23.72
N LEU A 36 -1.30 -25.30 24.32
CA LEU A 36 -1.36 -26.56 23.56
C LEU A 36 -2.75 -26.78 22.93
N GLN A 37 -3.82 -26.39 23.64
CA GLN A 37 -5.18 -26.42 23.09
C GLN A 37 -5.33 -25.44 21.92
N ILE A 38 -4.79 -24.22 22.04
CA ILE A 38 -4.81 -23.23 20.96
C ILE A 38 -4.06 -23.76 19.72
N ILE A 39 -2.87 -24.35 19.91
CA ILE A 39 -2.10 -24.95 18.82
C ILE A 39 -2.88 -26.09 18.16
N GLY A 40 -3.58 -26.92 18.95
CA GLY A 40 -4.46 -27.97 18.44
C GLY A 40 -5.64 -27.43 17.65
N TRP A 41 -6.20 -26.28 18.04
CA TRP A 41 -7.27 -25.58 17.34
C TRP A 41 -6.82 -24.96 16.01
N MET A 42 -5.60 -24.42 15.93
CA MET A 42 -5.06 -23.79 14.72
C MET A 42 -5.03 -24.74 13.51
N GLY A 43 -4.73 -26.02 13.74
CA GLY A 43 -4.64 -27.02 12.68
C GLY A 43 -3.60 -28.09 12.96
N LYS A 44 -3.36 -28.95 11.96
CA LYS A 44 -2.40 -30.06 12.04
C LYS A 44 -1.09 -29.68 11.34
N PHE A 45 -0.02 -29.56 12.12
CA PHE A 45 1.33 -29.23 11.64
C PHE A 45 2.25 -30.45 11.70
N THR A 46 2.39 -31.17 10.59
CA THR A 46 3.15 -32.44 10.51
C THR A 46 4.60 -32.27 10.03
N ASN A 47 5.03 -31.06 9.65
CA ASN A 47 6.38 -30.78 9.16
C ASN A 47 7.45 -31.12 10.22
N ARG A 48 8.48 -31.86 9.81
CA ARG A 48 9.64 -32.23 10.65
C ARG A 48 10.75 -31.18 10.67
N ASN A 49 10.69 -30.18 9.80
CA ASN A 49 11.54 -29.00 9.85
C ASN A 49 10.95 -27.96 10.82
N ILE A 50 11.75 -27.51 11.80
CA ILE A 50 11.32 -26.59 12.87
C ILE A 50 10.91 -25.22 12.30
N ALA A 51 11.72 -24.66 11.40
CA ALA A 51 11.50 -23.34 10.81
C ALA A 51 10.20 -23.32 9.99
N LYS A 52 10.03 -24.29 9.09
CA LYS A 52 8.82 -24.47 8.28
C LYS A 52 7.58 -24.65 9.16
N ARG A 53 7.66 -25.45 10.22
CA ARG A 53 6.55 -25.64 11.16
C ARG A 53 6.18 -24.34 11.88
N ALA A 54 7.16 -23.62 12.42
CA ALA A 54 6.95 -22.33 13.07
C ALA A 54 6.36 -21.30 12.11
N ALA A 55 6.88 -21.23 10.87
CA ALA A 55 6.35 -20.36 9.82
C ALA A 55 4.89 -20.67 9.49
N ARG A 56 4.47 -21.95 9.47
CA ARG A 56 3.07 -22.33 9.24
C ARG A 56 2.17 -21.95 10.40
N MET A 57 2.60 -22.16 11.64
CA MET A 57 1.86 -21.69 12.83
C MET A 57 1.70 -20.16 12.82
N GLY A 58 2.74 -19.44 12.40
CA GLY A 58 2.72 -17.99 12.26
C GLY A 58 1.71 -17.46 11.23
N GLN A 59 1.24 -18.28 10.29
CA GLN A 59 0.26 -17.86 9.29
C GLN A 59 -1.11 -17.56 9.91
N CYS A 60 -1.46 -18.23 11.02
CA CYS A 60 -2.70 -18.02 11.77
C CYS A 60 -2.79 -16.64 12.45
N PHE A 61 -1.71 -15.86 12.41
CA PHE A 61 -1.63 -14.52 12.99
C PHE A 61 -1.41 -13.45 11.92
N SER A 62 -1.69 -13.78 10.65
CA SER A 62 -1.70 -12.78 9.58
C SER A 62 -2.80 -11.75 9.91
N SER A 63 -2.52 -10.46 9.72
CA SER A 63 -3.58 -9.45 9.74
C SER A 63 -4.49 -9.67 8.53
N THR A 64 -5.75 -10.01 8.76
CA THR A 64 -6.72 -10.37 7.73
C THR A 64 -8.08 -9.72 7.99
N TYR A 65 -8.86 -9.58 6.92
CA TYR A 65 -10.29 -9.31 6.99
C TYR A 65 -11.05 -10.62 6.84
N ALA A 66 -11.77 -11.05 7.88
CA ALA A 66 -12.71 -12.17 7.77
C ALA A 66 -13.91 -11.73 6.91
N THR A 67 -14.24 -12.49 5.86
CA THR A 67 -15.26 -12.09 4.87
C THR A 67 -16.44 -13.05 4.80
N VAL A 68 -16.32 -14.10 3.99
CA VAL A 68 -17.41 -15.03 3.66
C VAL A 68 -17.06 -16.42 4.18
N GLU A 69 -18.04 -17.13 4.71
CA GLU A 69 -17.90 -18.56 5.00
C GLU A 69 -18.12 -19.35 3.71
N VAL A 70 -17.13 -20.13 3.29
CA VAL A 70 -17.19 -20.98 2.09
C VAL A 70 -17.14 -22.43 2.55
N PRO A 71 -18.26 -23.18 2.49
CA PRO A 71 -18.29 -24.58 2.90
C PRO A 71 -17.34 -25.44 2.05
N SER A 72 -16.80 -26.51 2.63
CA SER A 72 -15.85 -27.40 1.95
C SER A 72 -16.39 -28.01 0.65
N GLU A 73 -17.71 -28.17 0.54
CA GLU A 73 -18.39 -28.72 -0.64
C GLU A 73 -18.37 -27.76 -1.84
N GLN A 74 -18.13 -26.46 -1.59
CA GLN A 74 -18.01 -25.42 -2.62
C GLN A 74 -16.53 -25.10 -2.95
N VAL A 75 -15.59 -25.85 -2.37
CA VAL A 75 -14.15 -25.65 -2.56
C VAL A 75 -13.50 -26.85 -3.22
N ASN A 76 -12.88 -26.62 -4.37
CA ASN A 76 -11.98 -27.59 -4.98
C ASN A 76 -10.56 -27.40 -4.42
N MET A 77 -10.12 -28.31 -3.54
CA MET A 77 -8.78 -28.30 -2.93
C MET A 77 -7.71 -28.98 -3.80
N HIS A 78 -8.06 -29.42 -5.00
CA HIS A 78 -7.26 -30.29 -5.86
C HIS A 78 -7.06 -29.72 -7.26
N LEU A 79 -7.09 -28.39 -7.41
CA LEU A 79 -6.74 -27.76 -8.67
C LEU A 79 -5.27 -28.11 -9.03
N PRO A 80 -4.97 -28.77 -10.15
CA PRO A 80 -3.64 -29.34 -10.40
C PRO A 80 -2.59 -28.29 -10.69
N ASP A 81 -1.50 -28.20 -9.92
CA ASP A 81 -0.38 -27.30 -10.21
C ASP A 81 0.16 -27.48 -11.64
N ILE A 82 0.49 -26.38 -12.31
CA ILE A 82 1.05 -26.36 -13.66
C ILE A 82 2.58 -26.44 -13.56
N LYS A 83 3.09 -27.67 -13.64
CA LYS A 83 4.52 -27.96 -13.50
C LYS A 83 5.16 -28.33 -14.83
N ARG A 84 6.29 -27.70 -15.16
CA ARG A 84 7.10 -27.99 -16.36
C ARG A 84 8.58 -27.78 -16.05
N ASN A 85 9.43 -28.64 -16.60
CA ASN A 85 10.89 -28.53 -16.52
C ASN A 85 11.44 -28.34 -15.08
N GLY A 86 10.79 -28.98 -14.11
CA GLY A 86 11.17 -28.89 -12.68
C GLY A 86 10.63 -27.67 -11.93
N TYR A 87 9.93 -26.76 -12.60
CA TYR A 87 9.34 -25.57 -12.00
C TYR A 87 7.82 -25.65 -11.92
N ASP A 88 7.23 -24.94 -10.95
CA ASP A 88 5.79 -24.74 -10.81
C ASP A 88 5.42 -23.32 -11.27
N PHE A 89 4.67 -23.21 -12.35
CA PHE A 89 4.23 -21.94 -12.93
C PHE A 89 3.03 -21.35 -12.17
N SER A 90 2.42 -22.14 -11.29
CA SER A 90 1.19 -21.79 -10.59
C SER A 90 1.34 -21.79 -9.06
N ASP A 91 2.58 -21.78 -8.55
CA ASP A 91 2.84 -21.83 -7.11
C ASP A 91 2.17 -20.64 -6.41
N GLY A 92 1.18 -20.96 -5.58
CA GLY A 92 0.51 -19.97 -4.73
C GLY A 92 -0.72 -19.31 -5.34
N ILE A 93 -1.20 -19.71 -6.53
CA ILE A 93 -2.41 -19.11 -7.12
C ILE A 93 -3.56 -20.09 -7.37
N GLY A 94 -4.78 -19.63 -7.13
CA GLY A 94 -6.03 -20.35 -7.43
C GLY A 94 -7.07 -19.46 -8.13
N LYS A 95 -8.31 -19.96 -8.16
CA LYS A 95 -9.45 -19.31 -8.84
C LYS A 95 -10.58 -19.03 -7.86
N ILE A 96 -11.27 -17.91 -8.05
CA ILE A 96 -12.50 -17.54 -7.34
C ILE A 96 -13.58 -17.19 -8.38
N THR A 97 -14.82 -17.64 -8.17
CA THR A 97 -15.91 -17.31 -9.10
C THR A 97 -16.39 -15.86 -8.92
N PRO A 98 -17.02 -15.24 -9.95
CA PRO A 98 -17.38 -13.82 -9.90
C PRO A 98 -18.41 -13.49 -8.81
N ASP A 99 -19.33 -14.40 -8.53
CA ASP A 99 -20.35 -14.27 -7.48
C ASP A 99 -19.71 -14.27 -6.08
N LEU A 100 -18.78 -15.19 -5.80
CA LEU A 100 -18.08 -15.22 -4.51
C LEU A 100 -17.14 -14.00 -4.36
N ALA A 101 -16.45 -13.60 -5.43
CA ALA A 101 -15.65 -12.38 -5.44
C ALA A 101 -16.49 -11.13 -5.12
N MET A 102 -17.72 -11.06 -5.64
CA MET A 102 -18.65 -9.97 -5.33
C MET A 102 -19.11 -9.98 -3.86
N GLU A 103 -19.43 -11.15 -3.29
CA GLU A 103 -19.76 -11.26 -1.86
C GLU A 103 -18.58 -10.80 -0.97
N VAL A 104 -17.36 -11.19 -1.32
CA VAL A 104 -16.14 -10.72 -0.65
C VAL A 104 -16.01 -9.20 -0.78
N ALA A 105 -16.20 -8.65 -1.99
CA ALA A 105 -16.15 -7.20 -2.22
C ALA A 105 -17.18 -6.45 -1.37
N GLN A 106 -18.41 -6.93 -1.27
CA GLN A 106 -19.46 -6.34 -0.43
C GLN A 106 -19.07 -6.32 1.05
N LYS A 107 -18.50 -7.43 1.58
CA LYS A 107 -18.01 -7.48 2.97
C LYS A 107 -16.88 -6.49 3.23
N LEU A 108 -16.02 -6.27 2.23
CA LEU A 108 -14.95 -5.28 2.28
C LEU A 108 -15.41 -3.85 1.96
N LYS A 109 -16.67 -3.66 1.55
CA LYS A 109 -17.24 -2.39 1.04
C LYS A 109 -16.52 -1.86 -0.21
N LEU A 110 -16.27 -2.77 -1.15
CA LEU A 110 -15.60 -2.56 -2.44
C LEU A 110 -16.50 -2.93 -3.63
N ASP A 111 -17.78 -3.18 -3.39
CA ASP A 111 -18.76 -3.68 -4.36
C ASP A 111 -19.03 -2.74 -5.54
N LEU A 112 -18.78 -1.44 -5.36
CA LEU A 112 -18.83 -0.44 -6.43
C LEU A 112 -17.73 -0.64 -7.49
N ASN A 113 -16.56 -1.13 -7.08
CA ASN A 113 -15.46 -1.44 -7.98
C ASN A 113 -14.73 -2.70 -7.47
N PRO A 114 -15.30 -3.90 -7.68
CA PRO A 114 -14.77 -5.13 -7.12
C PRO A 114 -13.36 -5.40 -7.64
N PRO A 115 -12.41 -5.84 -6.81
CA PRO A 115 -11.11 -6.33 -7.26
C PRO A 115 -11.22 -7.57 -8.17
N CYS A 116 -10.25 -7.78 -9.05
CA CYS A 116 -10.18 -8.99 -9.88
C CYS A 116 -9.35 -10.11 -9.25
N ALA A 117 -8.52 -9.81 -8.24
CA ALA A 117 -7.80 -10.83 -7.49
C ALA A 117 -7.58 -10.42 -6.02
N TYR A 118 -7.44 -11.44 -5.17
CA TYR A 118 -7.31 -11.32 -3.72
C TYR A 118 -6.18 -12.19 -3.21
N GLN A 119 -5.37 -11.66 -2.30
CA GLN A 119 -4.48 -12.49 -1.48
C GLN A 119 -5.27 -13.00 -0.28
N ILE A 120 -5.24 -14.32 -0.05
CA ILE A 120 -6.14 -14.99 0.88
C ILE A 120 -5.44 -15.82 1.95
N ARG A 121 -6.19 -16.09 3.03
CA ARG A 121 -6.06 -17.26 3.89
C ARG A 121 -7.39 -18.00 3.88
N TYR A 122 -7.33 -19.31 3.76
CA TYR A 122 -8.50 -20.18 3.83
C TYR A 122 -8.06 -21.54 4.39
N ALA A 123 -8.64 -21.99 5.50
CA ALA A 123 -8.13 -23.14 6.23
C ALA A 123 -6.61 -23.04 6.49
N GLY A 124 -5.82 -24.01 6.01
CA GLY A 124 -4.36 -23.96 6.03
C GLY A 124 -3.72 -23.56 4.68
N CYS A 125 -4.50 -22.94 3.79
CA CYS A 125 -4.06 -22.44 2.50
C CYS A 125 -3.62 -20.97 2.57
N LYS A 126 -2.55 -20.66 1.82
CA LYS A 126 -2.06 -19.30 1.57
C LYS A 126 -1.81 -19.15 0.07
N GLY A 127 -2.27 -18.03 -0.50
CA GLY A 127 -1.96 -17.67 -1.87
C GLY A 127 -2.77 -16.48 -2.37
N VAL A 128 -2.82 -16.33 -3.69
CA VAL A 128 -3.71 -15.43 -4.43
C VAL A 128 -4.83 -16.24 -5.07
N VAL A 129 -6.02 -15.66 -5.20
CA VAL A 129 -7.07 -16.17 -6.08
C VAL A 129 -7.51 -15.07 -7.04
N SER A 130 -7.61 -15.41 -8.32
CA SER A 130 -8.06 -14.50 -9.38
C SER A 130 -9.44 -14.88 -9.87
N CYS A 131 -10.22 -13.88 -10.28
CA CYS A 131 -11.59 -14.05 -10.70
C CYS A 131 -11.65 -14.72 -12.08
N TRP A 132 -12.28 -15.89 -12.17
CA TRP A 132 -12.47 -16.64 -13.42
C TRP A 132 -13.93 -17.05 -13.58
N PRO A 133 -14.44 -17.20 -14.81
CA PRO A 133 -15.81 -17.65 -15.05
C PRO A 133 -16.14 -18.97 -14.35
N GLU A 134 -17.40 -19.13 -13.94
CA GLU A 134 -17.89 -20.38 -13.34
C GLU A 134 -17.92 -21.53 -14.35
N GLU A 135 -17.69 -22.75 -13.86
CA GLU A 135 -17.68 -23.98 -14.67
C GLU A 135 -18.98 -24.80 -14.53
N GLY A 136 -19.99 -24.27 -13.82
CA GLY A 136 -21.31 -24.90 -13.64
C GLY A 136 -21.33 -26.09 -12.66
N ASP A 137 -20.23 -26.32 -11.93
CA ASP A 137 -20.01 -27.45 -11.02
C ASP A 137 -20.34 -27.13 -9.54
N ARG A 138 -20.87 -25.93 -9.26
CA ARG A 138 -21.14 -25.36 -7.92
C ARG A 138 -19.88 -25.07 -7.09
N ILE A 139 -18.68 -25.26 -7.65
CA ILE A 139 -17.43 -24.86 -7.00
C ILE A 139 -17.24 -23.36 -7.18
N ARG A 140 -17.00 -22.66 -6.07
CA ARG A 140 -16.83 -21.20 -6.03
C ARG A 140 -15.39 -20.79 -5.76
N LEU A 141 -14.61 -21.69 -5.17
CA LEU A 141 -13.20 -21.48 -4.83
C LEU A 141 -12.38 -22.70 -5.26
N SER A 142 -11.35 -22.51 -6.07
CA SER A 142 -10.43 -23.58 -6.48
C SER A 142 -9.01 -23.26 -6.03
N LEU A 143 -8.44 -24.12 -5.20
CA LEU A 143 -7.13 -23.96 -4.60
C LEU A 143 -6.20 -25.08 -5.06
N ARG A 144 -4.94 -24.73 -5.32
CA ARG A 144 -3.91 -25.67 -5.74
C ARG A 144 -3.20 -26.32 -4.56
N THR A 145 -2.56 -27.46 -4.83
CA THR A 145 -1.79 -28.19 -3.80
C THR A 145 -0.63 -27.35 -3.27
N SER A 146 0.05 -26.59 -4.13
CA SER A 146 1.09 -25.63 -3.74
C SER A 146 0.61 -24.63 -2.68
N MET A 147 -0.67 -24.24 -2.67
CA MET A 147 -1.25 -23.29 -1.71
C MET A 147 -1.43 -23.90 -0.32
N ILE A 148 -1.56 -25.23 -0.19
CA ILE A 148 -1.83 -25.93 1.06
C ILE A 148 -0.55 -25.99 1.90
N LYS A 149 -0.53 -25.27 3.03
CA LYS A 149 0.65 -25.17 3.88
C LYS A 149 0.55 -26.05 5.13
N PHE A 150 -0.66 -26.28 5.63
CA PHE A 150 -1.00 -27.22 6.69
C PHE A 150 -2.49 -27.61 6.60
N PHE A 151 -2.93 -28.60 7.36
CA PHE A 151 -4.32 -29.03 7.35
C PHE A 151 -5.14 -28.32 8.43
N SER A 152 -6.32 -27.80 8.05
CA SER A 152 -7.28 -27.17 8.95
C SER A 152 -8.70 -27.35 8.39
N HIS A 153 -9.71 -27.25 9.26
CA HIS A 153 -11.13 -27.34 8.91
C HIS A 153 -11.82 -25.96 8.86
N HIS A 154 -11.07 -24.87 9.00
CA HIS A 154 -11.64 -23.51 9.01
C HIS A 154 -12.17 -23.11 7.63
N THR A 155 -13.44 -22.70 7.57
CA THR A 155 -14.20 -22.41 6.34
C THR A 155 -14.37 -20.92 6.05
N THR A 156 -13.93 -20.03 6.94
CA THR A 156 -13.99 -18.59 6.63
C THR A 156 -12.86 -18.21 5.67
N LEU A 157 -13.23 -17.58 4.57
CA LEU A 157 -12.31 -16.93 3.64
C LEU A 157 -11.87 -15.59 4.21
N GLU A 158 -10.57 -15.45 4.38
CA GLU A 158 -9.95 -14.28 4.94
C GLU A 158 -9.08 -13.57 3.90
N ILE A 159 -9.20 -12.25 3.79
CA ILE A 159 -8.49 -11.45 2.78
C ILE A 159 -7.34 -10.69 3.43
N CYS A 160 -6.13 -10.85 2.89
CA CYS A 160 -4.94 -10.10 3.29
C CYS A 160 -4.81 -8.79 2.49
N SER A 161 -5.03 -8.86 1.18
CA SER A 161 -4.89 -7.75 0.24
C SER A 161 -5.64 -8.04 -1.07
N TRP A 162 -5.74 -7.05 -1.96
CA TRP A 162 -6.46 -7.17 -3.23
C TRP A 162 -5.83 -6.28 -4.31
N THR A 163 -6.16 -6.56 -5.57
CA THR A 163 -5.76 -5.74 -6.73
C THR A 163 -6.41 -4.36 -6.67
N ARG A 164 -5.62 -3.31 -6.91
CA ARG A 164 -6.05 -1.91 -6.92
C ARG A 164 -4.99 -1.06 -7.62
N PHE A 165 -5.35 0.17 -7.97
CA PHE A 165 -4.38 1.17 -8.41
C PHE A 165 -3.28 1.37 -7.35
N GLN A 166 -2.03 1.05 -7.71
CA GLN A 166 -0.84 1.36 -6.90
C GLN A 166 0.19 2.09 -7.77
N PRO A 167 0.49 3.38 -7.47
CA PRO A 167 1.41 4.15 -8.29
C PRO A 167 2.82 3.55 -8.31
N GLY A 168 3.45 3.50 -9.48
CA GLY A 168 4.81 2.99 -9.66
C GLY A 168 5.85 3.99 -9.13
N PHE A 169 6.77 3.48 -8.32
CA PHE A 169 7.93 4.25 -7.87
C PHE A 169 9.19 3.41 -8.02
N LEU A 170 10.23 4.03 -8.59
CA LEU A 170 11.59 3.50 -8.49
C LEU A 170 12.06 3.53 -7.05
N ASN A 171 13.12 2.78 -6.78
CA ASN A 171 13.85 2.81 -5.52
C ASN A 171 15.34 2.56 -5.79
N ARG A 172 16.18 2.72 -4.77
CA ARG A 172 17.64 2.53 -4.88
C ARG A 172 18.04 1.22 -5.55
N GLN A 173 17.39 0.10 -5.23
CA GLN A 173 17.72 -1.21 -5.79
C GLN A 173 17.43 -1.24 -7.29
N ILE A 174 16.21 -0.87 -7.69
CA ILE A 174 15.81 -0.86 -9.11
C ILE A 174 16.68 0.11 -9.92
N ILE A 175 16.96 1.32 -9.41
CA ILE A 175 17.83 2.30 -10.08
C ILE A 175 19.25 1.73 -10.26
N THR A 176 19.78 1.07 -9.22
CA THR A 176 21.11 0.44 -9.27
C THR A 176 21.18 -0.61 -10.37
N LEU A 177 20.17 -1.48 -10.47
CA LEU A 177 20.13 -2.53 -11.49
C LEU A 177 19.93 -1.96 -12.89
N LEU A 178 19.01 -1.01 -13.07
CA LEU A 178 18.78 -0.40 -14.39
C LEU A 178 20.01 0.39 -14.89
N SER A 179 20.69 1.14 -14.01
CA SER A 179 21.95 1.81 -14.33
C SER A 179 23.04 0.79 -14.69
N THR A 180 23.13 -0.33 -13.96
CA THR A 180 24.05 -1.45 -14.28
C THR A 180 23.74 -2.07 -15.66
N LEU A 181 22.46 -2.16 -16.03
CA LEU A 181 22.01 -2.69 -17.33
C LEU A 181 22.11 -1.65 -18.47
N GLY A 182 22.68 -0.47 -18.20
CA GLY A 182 22.98 0.53 -19.22
C GLY A 182 21.91 1.59 -19.45
N VAL A 183 20.87 1.69 -18.60
CA VAL A 183 19.96 2.84 -18.63
C VAL A 183 20.75 4.10 -18.25
N PRO A 184 20.78 5.16 -19.08
CA PRO A 184 21.59 6.34 -18.82
C PRO A 184 21.20 7.05 -17.52
N ASP A 185 22.20 7.48 -16.75
CA ASP A 185 22.03 8.23 -15.51
C ASP A 185 21.13 9.47 -15.66
N GLU A 186 21.17 10.12 -16.82
CA GLU A 186 20.37 11.30 -17.15
C GLU A 186 18.87 11.02 -17.24
N VAL A 187 18.46 9.78 -17.48
CA VAL A 187 17.04 9.38 -17.43
C VAL A 187 16.50 9.53 -16.01
N PHE A 188 17.20 8.95 -15.02
CA PHE A 188 16.80 9.04 -13.62
C PHE A 188 16.87 10.48 -13.11
N TRP A 189 17.89 11.23 -13.54
CA TRP A 189 18.01 12.65 -13.23
C TRP A 189 16.83 13.45 -13.76
N GLY A 190 16.47 13.29 -15.04
CA GLY A 190 15.34 13.95 -15.67
C GLY A 190 14.01 13.64 -14.98
N MET A 191 13.78 12.37 -14.61
CA MET A 191 12.58 11.94 -13.90
C MET A 191 12.48 12.56 -12.50
N GLN A 192 13.56 12.54 -11.71
CA GLN A 192 13.58 13.18 -10.41
C GLN A 192 13.38 14.70 -10.53
N ASN A 193 14.07 15.35 -11.46
CA ASN A 193 13.94 16.79 -11.67
C ASN A 193 12.52 17.20 -12.08
N SER A 194 11.88 16.43 -12.97
CA SER A 194 10.48 16.65 -13.32
C SER A 194 9.55 16.47 -12.13
N MET A 195 9.80 15.47 -11.28
CA MET A 195 9.02 15.24 -10.06
C MET A 195 9.18 16.41 -9.09
N VAL A 196 10.41 16.84 -8.81
CA VAL A 196 10.70 17.99 -7.93
C VAL A 196 10.06 19.28 -8.46
N SER A 197 10.17 19.55 -9.76
CA SER A 197 9.56 20.74 -10.36
C SER A 197 8.04 20.80 -10.19
N LYS A 198 7.34 19.65 -10.22
CA LYS A 198 5.91 19.57 -9.90
C LYS A 198 5.67 19.74 -8.41
N LEU A 199 6.52 19.16 -7.57
CA LEU A 199 6.47 19.30 -6.11
C LEU A 199 6.74 20.74 -5.64
N ASP A 200 7.49 21.56 -6.37
CA ASP A 200 7.68 22.97 -6.01
C ASP A 200 6.46 23.83 -6.36
N LYS A 201 5.57 23.31 -7.20
CA LYS A 201 4.39 24.03 -7.70
C LYS A 201 3.08 23.64 -6.99
N VAL A 202 3.04 22.57 -6.18
CA VAL A 202 1.79 22.07 -5.53
C VAL A 202 1.06 23.13 -4.71
N LEU A 203 1.77 24.11 -4.15
CA LEU A 203 1.16 25.16 -3.31
C LEU A 203 0.74 26.41 -4.09
N VAL A 204 1.02 26.49 -5.40
CA VAL A 204 0.80 27.68 -6.24
C VAL A 204 0.03 27.37 -7.53
N ASP A 205 0.18 26.18 -8.09
CA ASP A 205 -0.41 25.73 -9.35
C ASP A 205 -1.38 24.57 -9.08
N THR A 206 -2.68 24.83 -9.29
CA THR A 206 -3.76 23.88 -9.08
C THR A 206 -3.65 22.66 -9.98
N ASP A 207 -3.20 22.82 -11.23
CA ASP A 207 -3.08 21.71 -12.19
C ASP A 207 -1.94 20.78 -11.77
N ALA A 208 -0.78 21.35 -11.43
CA ALA A 208 0.35 20.59 -10.91
C ALA A 208 -0.02 19.88 -9.60
N ALA A 209 -0.75 20.56 -8.71
CA ALA A 209 -1.20 19.98 -7.46
C ALA A 209 -2.11 18.78 -7.67
N PHE A 210 -3.09 18.93 -8.56
CA PHE A 210 -4.04 17.89 -8.91
C PHE A 210 -3.34 16.66 -9.48
N GLU A 211 -2.42 16.87 -10.43
CA GLU A 211 -1.67 15.80 -11.07
C GLU A 211 -0.86 14.99 -10.05
N VAL A 212 -0.17 15.67 -9.12
CA VAL A 212 0.61 15.01 -8.06
C VAL A 212 -0.30 14.15 -7.18
N VAL A 213 -1.38 14.70 -6.63
CA VAL A 213 -2.22 13.95 -5.69
C VAL A 213 -2.96 12.79 -6.36
N ILE A 214 -3.46 12.96 -7.58
CA ILE A 214 -4.25 11.92 -8.25
C ILE A 214 -3.36 10.78 -8.75
N SER A 215 -2.14 11.08 -9.20
CA SER A 215 -1.27 10.10 -9.85
C SER A 215 -0.41 9.34 -8.86
N SER A 216 0.00 9.96 -7.75
CA SER A 216 1.08 9.43 -6.90
C SER A 216 0.66 9.10 -5.45
N CYS A 217 -0.51 9.54 -5.00
CA CYS A 217 -0.98 9.34 -3.62
C CYS A 217 -2.05 8.25 -3.47
N GLY A 218 -2.50 7.63 -4.56
CA GLY A 218 -3.58 6.64 -4.54
C GLY A 218 -4.85 7.20 -3.89
N GLU A 219 -5.57 6.39 -3.11
CA GLU A 219 -6.83 6.81 -2.46
C GLU A 219 -6.67 7.99 -1.48
N GLN A 220 -5.48 8.15 -0.88
CA GLN A 220 -5.21 9.28 0.03
C GLN A 220 -5.16 10.63 -0.71
N GLY A 221 -5.01 10.61 -2.03
CA GLY A 221 -5.09 11.80 -2.89
C GLY A 221 -6.52 12.25 -3.21
N HIS A 222 -7.55 11.44 -2.93
CA HIS A 222 -8.91 11.75 -3.40
C HIS A 222 -9.49 13.04 -2.80
N THR A 223 -9.37 13.25 -1.48
CA THR A 223 -9.89 14.46 -0.83
C THR A 223 -9.27 15.75 -1.39
N PRO A 224 -7.93 15.93 -1.40
CA PRO A 224 -7.34 17.13 -1.99
C PRO A 224 -7.63 17.25 -3.49
N ALA A 225 -7.71 16.13 -4.23
CA ALA A 225 -8.05 16.16 -5.65
C ALA A 225 -9.49 16.63 -5.91
N ILE A 226 -10.46 16.19 -5.09
CA ILE A 226 -11.86 16.67 -5.13
C ILE A 226 -11.89 18.17 -4.83
N MET A 227 -11.17 18.63 -3.82
CA MET A 227 -11.12 20.05 -3.45
C MET A 227 -10.55 20.91 -4.58
N LEU A 228 -9.39 20.53 -5.13
CA LEU A 228 -8.78 21.23 -6.26
C LEU A 228 -9.71 21.28 -7.47
N SER A 229 -10.36 20.14 -7.77
CA SER A 229 -11.32 20.05 -8.87
C SER A 229 -12.55 20.92 -8.65
N ALA A 230 -13.05 21.01 -7.41
CA ALA A 230 -14.21 21.83 -7.06
C ALA A 230 -13.89 23.34 -7.00
N GLY A 231 -12.65 23.76 -7.30
CA GLY A 231 -12.25 25.17 -7.35
C GLY A 231 -11.63 25.70 -6.06
N PHE A 232 -11.40 24.85 -5.05
CA PHE A 232 -10.66 25.26 -3.85
C PHE A 232 -9.17 25.44 -4.17
N LYS A 233 -8.58 26.45 -3.53
CA LYS A 233 -7.18 26.85 -3.77
C LYS A 233 -6.37 26.76 -2.49
N PRO A 234 -5.12 26.26 -2.53
CA PRO A 234 -4.27 26.15 -1.33
C PRO A 234 -3.82 27.49 -0.75
N GLN A 235 -4.09 28.62 -1.43
CA GLN A 235 -3.85 29.95 -0.87
C GLN A 235 -4.98 30.42 0.03
N THR A 236 -6.20 29.91 -0.16
CA THR A 236 -7.39 30.35 0.56
C THR A 236 -7.98 29.26 1.46
N GLU A 237 -7.72 27.99 1.16
CA GLU A 237 -8.23 26.85 1.91
C GLU A 237 -7.10 26.21 2.74
N PRO A 238 -7.06 26.44 4.08
CA PRO A 238 -5.94 26.04 4.93
C PRO A 238 -5.79 24.53 5.07
N HIS A 239 -6.87 23.75 5.05
CA HIS A 239 -6.79 22.29 5.16
C HIS A 239 -6.15 21.67 3.91
N LEU A 240 -6.51 22.15 2.72
CA LEU A 240 -5.90 21.79 1.44
C LEU A 240 -4.42 22.14 1.44
N ARG A 241 -4.08 23.35 1.87
CA ARG A 241 -2.68 23.79 1.99
C ARG A 241 -1.88 22.85 2.90
N GLY A 242 -2.44 22.50 4.06
CA GLY A 242 -1.83 21.55 4.99
C GLY A 242 -1.62 20.17 4.36
N MET A 243 -2.64 19.60 3.72
CA MET A 243 -2.55 18.31 3.02
C MET A 243 -1.48 18.32 1.91
N LEU A 244 -1.48 19.34 1.05
CA LEU A 244 -0.50 19.43 -0.05
C LEU A 244 0.92 19.63 0.47
N THR A 245 1.09 20.34 1.58
CA THR A 245 2.40 20.47 2.24
C THR A 245 2.90 19.12 2.75
N CYS A 246 2.04 18.33 3.41
CA CYS A 246 2.39 16.99 3.88
C CYS A 246 2.75 16.06 2.70
N VAL A 247 2.01 16.13 1.59
CA VAL A 247 2.31 15.39 0.37
C VAL A 247 3.69 15.78 -0.18
N ARG A 248 3.97 17.08 -0.33
CA ARG A 248 5.26 17.60 -0.78
C ARG A 248 6.41 17.12 0.09
N ALA A 249 6.31 17.33 1.40
CA ALA A 249 7.35 16.97 2.36
C ALA A 249 7.65 15.46 2.35
N SER A 250 6.62 14.61 2.32
CA SER A 250 6.81 13.16 2.29
C SER A 250 7.41 12.64 0.98
N GLN A 251 7.03 13.23 -0.16
CA GLN A 251 7.62 12.83 -1.43
C GLN A 251 9.09 13.26 -1.54
N LEU A 252 9.44 14.48 -1.12
CA LEU A 252 10.83 14.91 -1.03
C LEU A 252 11.65 14.05 -0.05
N TRP A 253 11.07 13.70 1.10
CA TRP A 253 11.67 12.76 2.05
C TRP A 253 11.92 11.39 1.39
N GLY A 254 10.94 10.88 0.66
CA GLY A 254 11.05 9.63 -0.09
C GLY A 254 12.16 9.65 -1.16
N LEU A 255 12.31 10.77 -1.86
CA LEU A 255 13.41 10.99 -2.81
C LEU A 255 14.77 10.97 -2.09
N ARG A 256 14.91 11.70 -0.98
CA ARG A 256 16.15 11.75 -0.17
C ARG A 256 16.53 10.38 0.39
N GLU A 257 15.61 9.75 1.13
CA GLU A 257 15.91 8.57 1.95
C GLU A 257 15.84 7.25 1.18
N LYS A 258 15.14 7.21 0.04
CA LYS A 258 14.89 5.96 -0.69
C LYS A 258 15.03 6.07 -2.22
N SER A 259 15.34 7.26 -2.73
CA SER A 259 15.34 7.54 -4.18
C SER A 259 14.00 7.14 -4.81
N ARG A 260 12.90 7.47 -4.11
CA ARG A 260 11.54 7.07 -4.46
C ARG A 260 10.98 7.96 -5.58
N ILE A 261 11.47 7.76 -6.81
CA ILE A 261 11.09 8.54 -7.99
C ILE A 261 9.77 8.01 -8.54
N PHE A 262 8.76 8.87 -8.66
CA PHE A 262 7.46 8.52 -9.25
C PHE A 262 7.58 8.32 -10.77
N ILE A 263 6.98 7.25 -11.29
CA ILE A 263 6.93 6.95 -12.72
C ILE A 263 5.47 6.95 -13.18
N HIS A 264 5.12 7.87 -14.07
CA HIS A 264 3.75 8.03 -14.56
C HIS A 264 3.25 6.76 -15.28
N SER A 265 4.08 6.23 -16.18
CA SER A 265 3.89 4.99 -16.94
C SER A 265 4.32 3.74 -16.16
N GLY A 266 4.09 3.72 -14.85
CA GLY A 266 4.49 2.62 -13.98
C GLY A 266 3.48 2.33 -12.85
N ARG A 267 3.45 1.07 -12.42
CA ARG A 267 2.56 0.56 -11.36
C ARG A 267 3.28 -0.46 -10.48
N TRP A 268 2.76 -0.65 -9.27
CA TRP A 268 2.99 -1.87 -8.49
C TRP A 268 1.80 -2.80 -8.67
N LEU A 269 2.01 -4.00 -9.20
CA LEU A 269 0.94 -4.92 -9.59
C LEU A 269 1.09 -6.27 -8.88
N MET A 270 -0.02 -6.83 -8.43
CA MET A 270 -0.05 -8.21 -7.92
C MET A 270 0.12 -9.19 -9.07
N GLY A 271 1.01 -10.18 -8.90
CA GLY A 271 1.17 -11.24 -9.88
C GLY A 271 -0.04 -12.18 -9.91
N VAL A 272 -0.52 -12.51 -11.11
CA VAL A 272 -1.53 -13.54 -11.35
C VAL A 272 -1.14 -14.42 -12.54
N LEU A 273 -1.89 -15.50 -12.80
CA LEU A 273 -1.58 -16.49 -13.82
C LEU A 273 -2.61 -16.45 -14.95
N ASP A 274 -2.13 -16.60 -16.17
CA ASP A 274 -2.95 -16.88 -17.34
C ASP A 274 -3.45 -18.34 -17.34
N GLU A 275 -4.64 -18.56 -16.77
CA GLU A 275 -5.30 -19.87 -16.76
C GLU A 275 -5.75 -20.33 -18.16
N LEU A 276 -5.89 -19.41 -19.14
CA LEU A 276 -6.24 -19.76 -20.52
C LEU A 276 -5.04 -20.31 -21.29
N GLY A 277 -3.83 -19.95 -20.88
CA GLY A 277 -2.59 -20.37 -21.56
C GLY A 277 -2.48 -19.78 -22.96
N VAL A 278 -2.92 -18.53 -23.13
CA VAL A 278 -2.81 -17.78 -24.39
C VAL A 278 -1.49 -17.04 -24.51
N LEU A 279 -0.86 -16.66 -23.39
CA LEU A 279 0.42 -15.96 -23.36
C LEU A 279 1.58 -16.92 -23.60
N GLU A 280 2.51 -16.51 -24.48
CA GLU A 280 3.76 -17.24 -24.74
C GLU A 280 4.87 -16.88 -23.75
N GLN A 281 5.95 -17.67 -23.74
CA GLN A 281 7.14 -17.33 -22.93
C GLN A 281 7.71 -15.98 -23.37
N GLY A 282 8.01 -15.11 -22.41
CA GLY A 282 8.48 -13.74 -22.66
C GLY A 282 7.35 -12.72 -22.75
N GLN A 283 6.09 -13.15 -22.77
CA GLN A 283 4.93 -12.25 -22.81
C GLN A 283 4.32 -12.05 -21.42
N CYS A 284 3.54 -10.98 -21.28
CA CYS A 284 2.63 -10.76 -20.17
C CYS A 284 1.36 -10.05 -20.65
N PHE A 285 0.31 -10.05 -19.82
CA PHE A 285 -0.85 -9.18 -20.03
C PHE A 285 -0.96 -8.19 -18.87
N ILE A 286 -1.21 -6.93 -19.22
CA ILE A 286 -1.36 -5.84 -18.26
C ILE A 286 -2.50 -4.95 -18.74
N GLN A 287 -3.49 -4.78 -17.88
CA GLN A 287 -4.55 -3.81 -18.04
C GLN A 287 -4.64 -2.98 -16.76
N VAL A 288 -4.55 -1.66 -16.87
CA VAL A 288 -4.51 -0.76 -15.71
C VAL A 288 -5.76 0.09 -15.65
N SER A 289 -6.24 0.37 -14.44
CA SER A 289 -7.25 1.38 -14.21
C SER A 289 -6.64 2.77 -14.25
N ASN A 290 -7.38 3.71 -14.83
CA ASN A 290 -7.05 5.13 -14.74
C ASN A 290 -7.63 5.72 -13.45
N PRO A 291 -6.84 6.52 -12.70
CA PRO A 291 -7.36 7.28 -11.56
C PRO A 291 -8.55 8.15 -12.00
N SER A 292 -9.69 7.97 -11.36
CA SER A 292 -10.90 8.74 -11.65
C SER A 292 -11.61 9.12 -10.36
N LEU A 293 -11.81 10.42 -10.19
CA LEU A 293 -12.60 10.96 -9.07
C LEU A 293 -14.10 10.65 -9.20
N GLN A 294 -14.57 10.26 -10.38
CA GLN A 294 -15.97 9.94 -10.63
C GLN A 294 -16.45 8.79 -9.73
N ASN A 295 -15.54 7.87 -9.39
CA ASN A 295 -15.81 6.75 -8.49
C ASN A 295 -16.25 7.22 -7.08
N CYS A 296 -15.81 8.40 -6.63
CA CYS A 296 -16.22 8.96 -5.35
C CYS A 296 -17.71 9.37 -5.31
N PHE A 297 -18.35 9.47 -6.47
CA PHE A 297 -19.73 9.94 -6.63
C PHE A 297 -20.71 8.82 -7.00
N LEU A 298 -20.25 7.57 -7.16
CA LEU A 298 -21.09 6.41 -7.54
C LEU A 298 -22.35 6.24 -6.67
N LYS A 299 -22.26 6.62 -5.39
CA LYS A 299 -23.36 6.54 -4.41
C LYS A 299 -24.36 7.69 -4.46
N HIS A 300 -24.21 8.64 -5.38
CA HIS A 300 -25.07 9.83 -5.50
C HIS A 300 -26.29 9.61 -6.39
N GLY A 301 -26.57 8.35 -6.76
CA GLY A 301 -27.72 7.93 -7.56
C GLY A 301 -27.34 7.30 -8.89
N SER A 302 -28.33 6.73 -9.58
CA SER A 302 -28.15 5.97 -10.83
C SER A 302 -27.47 6.77 -11.95
N ARG A 303 -27.67 8.10 -12.01
CA ARG A 303 -26.96 9.01 -12.96
C ARG A 303 -25.44 8.98 -12.81
N PHE A 304 -24.94 8.59 -11.63
CA PHE A 304 -23.53 8.47 -11.31
C PHE A 304 -23.01 7.03 -11.39
N ALA A 305 -23.89 6.04 -11.60
CA ALA A 305 -23.52 4.62 -11.67
C ALA A 305 -22.91 4.22 -13.03
N GLU A 306 -23.20 4.96 -14.11
CA GLU A 306 -22.60 4.77 -15.43
C GLU A 306 -21.20 5.42 -15.54
N THR A 307 -20.26 5.01 -14.70
CA THR A 307 -18.85 5.28 -14.98
C THR A 307 -18.31 4.19 -15.91
N LYS A 308 -17.96 4.57 -17.14
CA LYS A 308 -17.12 3.71 -17.98
C LYS A 308 -15.81 3.50 -17.23
N LYS A 309 -15.58 2.30 -16.70
CA LYS A 309 -14.28 1.92 -16.15
C LYS A 309 -13.27 2.06 -17.28
N ASN A 310 -12.45 3.11 -17.21
CA ASN A 310 -11.53 3.45 -18.27
C ASN A 310 -10.24 2.66 -18.07
N PHE A 311 -10.25 1.43 -18.56
CA PHE A 311 -9.10 0.55 -18.55
C PHE A 311 -8.22 0.80 -19.78
N GLU A 312 -6.92 0.76 -19.57
CA GLU A 312 -5.93 0.85 -20.63
C GLU A 312 -5.18 -0.48 -20.71
N VAL A 313 -5.23 -1.12 -21.87
CA VAL A 313 -4.41 -2.31 -22.17
C VAL A 313 -3.03 -1.83 -22.60
N ILE A 314 -2.01 -2.22 -21.83
CA ILE A 314 -0.62 -1.84 -22.10
C ILE A 314 -0.05 -2.78 -23.15
N LYS A 315 0.68 -2.22 -24.13
CA LYS A 315 1.29 -2.95 -25.25
C LYS A 315 2.76 -2.59 -25.39
N GLY A 316 3.57 -3.55 -25.82
CA GLY A 316 5.00 -3.36 -26.08
C GLY A 316 5.88 -3.80 -24.91
N LEU A 317 7.16 -3.45 -24.97
CA LEU A 317 8.14 -3.89 -23.98
C LEU A 317 7.91 -3.22 -22.63
N VAL A 318 7.99 -4.02 -21.56
CA VAL A 318 7.87 -3.57 -20.18
C VAL A 318 9.03 -4.07 -19.33
N VAL A 319 9.39 -3.27 -18.33
CA VAL A 319 10.36 -3.62 -17.30
C VAL A 319 9.61 -4.11 -16.07
N ILE A 320 9.99 -5.27 -15.54
CA ILE A 320 9.42 -5.87 -14.34
C ILE A 320 10.52 -6.13 -13.32
N ALA A 321 10.24 -5.82 -12.05
CA ALA A 321 11.14 -6.09 -10.94
C ALA A 321 10.36 -6.44 -9.66
N LYS A 322 10.91 -7.32 -8.83
CA LYS A 322 10.35 -7.66 -7.52
C LYS A 322 11.33 -7.34 -6.42
N ASN A 323 10.90 -6.59 -5.41
CA ASN A 323 11.77 -6.25 -4.28
C ASN A 323 11.81 -7.38 -3.23
N PRO A 324 12.95 -7.59 -2.55
CA PRO A 324 14.25 -7.01 -2.86
C PRO A 324 14.86 -7.63 -4.13
N CYS A 325 15.35 -6.80 -5.05
CA CYS A 325 16.08 -7.21 -6.24
C CYS A 325 17.54 -6.77 -6.13
N LEU A 326 18.48 -7.68 -6.36
CA LEU A 326 19.93 -7.42 -6.23
C LEU A 326 20.73 -7.96 -7.41
N HIS A 327 20.28 -9.05 -8.05
CA HIS A 327 20.98 -9.60 -9.19
C HIS A 327 20.54 -8.86 -10.47
N PRO A 328 21.44 -8.54 -11.43
CA PRO A 328 21.05 -7.89 -12.69
C PRO A 328 19.96 -8.63 -13.47
N GLY A 329 19.91 -9.96 -13.34
CA GLY A 329 18.86 -10.82 -13.92
C GLY A 329 17.47 -10.71 -13.26
N ASP A 330 17.36 -10.04 -12.11
CA ASP A 330 16.08 -9.79 -11.40
C ASP A 330 15.19 -8.79 -12.14
N ILE A 331 15.80 -7.93 -12.95
CA ILE A 331 15.07 -7.08 -13.89
C ILE A 331 14.71 -7.93 -15.10
N ARG A 332 13.41 -8.08 -15.33
CA ARG A 332 12.88 -8.80 -16.49
C ARG A 332 12.33 -7.82 -17.50
N ILE A 333 12.65 -8.04 -18.77
CA ILE A 333 12.08 -7.36 -19.93
C ILE A 333 11.12 -8.34 -20.59
N LEU A 334 9.83 -8.07 -20.51
CA LEU A 334 8.76 -8.85 -21.13
C LEU A 334 8.02 -8.03 -22.18
N GLU A 335 7.29 -8.70 -23.06
CA GLU A 335 6.39 -8.07 -24.03
C GLU A 335 4.94 -8.10 -23.49
N ALA A 336 4.39 -6.93 -23.18
CA ALA A 336 2.98 -6.79 -22.88
C ALA A 336 2.18 -6.90 -24.19
N VAL A 337 1.28 -7.89 -24.24
CA VAL A 337 0.43 -8.15 -25.40
C VAL A 337 -1.04 -8.04 -25.01
N ASP A 338 -1.88 -7.75 -26.00
CA ASP A 338 -3.32 -7.71 -25.82
C ASP A 338 -3.92 -9.09 -26.03
N ALA A 339 -4.59 -9.57 -24.99
CA ALA A 339 -5.24 -10.87 -24.94
C ALA A 339 -6.70 -10.66 -24.52
N PRO A 340 -7.65 -10.63 -25.47
CA PRO A 340 -9.07 -10.37 -25.17
C PRO A 340 -9.68 -11.29 -24.11
N GLY A 341 -9.24 -12.55 -24.05
CA GLY A 341 -9.68 -13.50 -23.02
C GLY A 341 -9.27 -13.12 -21.59
N LEU A 342 -8.32 -12.19 -21.43
CA LEU A 342 -7.77 -11.75 -20.14
C LEU A 342 -8.27 -10.36 -19.71
N HIS A 343 -9.12 -9.68 -20.48
CA HIS A 343 -9.59 -8.31 -20.19
C HIS A 343 -10.39 -8.17 -18.87
N HIS A 344 -10.85 -9.29 -18.30
CA HIS A 344 -11.50 -9.31 -16.99
C HIS A 344 -10.50 -9.16 -15.83
N LEU A 345 -9.19 -9.32 -16.09
CA LEU A 345 -8.11 -9.10 -15.15
C LEU A 345 -7.55 -7.68 -15.33
N TYR A 346 -7.48 -6.92 -14.23
CA TYR A 346 -7.00 -5.53 -14.23
C TYR A 346 -6.31 -5.17 -12.92
N ASP A 347 -5.41 -4.19 -12.98
CA ASP A 347 -4.54 -3.81 -11.85
C ASP A 347 -3.75 -4.99 -11.26
N CYS A 348 -3.39 -5.92 -12.14
CA CYS A 348 -2.54 -7.08 -11.88
C CYS A 348 -1.60 -7.33 -13.08
N LEU A 349 -0.52 -8.07 -12.83
CA LEU A 349 0.41 -8.53 -13.85
C LEU A 349 0.13 -10.00 -14.12
N VAL A 350 -0.34 -10.32 -15.33
CA VAL A 350 -0.67 -11.70 -15.70
C VAL A 350 0.54 -12.36 -16.36
N PHE A 351 1.02 -13.43 -15.73
CA PHE A 351 2.16 -14.22 -16.19
C PHE A 351 1.71 -15.42 -17.05
N PRO A 352 2.52 -15.82 -18.03
CA PRO A 352 2.27 -17.01 -18.85
C PRO A 352 2.49 -18.28 -18.03
N GLN A 353 1.70 -19.30 -18.31
CA GLN A 353 1.95 -20.67 -17.84
C GLN A 353 2.85 -21.48 -18.80
N LYS A 354 3.41 -20.84 -19.82
CA LYS A 354 4.28 -21.44 -20.86
C LYS A 354 5.74 -21.05 -20.66
N GLY A 355 6.63 -21.87 -21.20
CA GLY A 355 8.06 -21.65 -21.24
C GLY A 355 8.86 -22.63 -20.39
N GLU A 356 10.17 -22.39 -20.36
CA GLU A 356 11.15 -23.23 -19.66
C GLU A 356 11.21 -22.97 -18.15
N ARG A 357 11.01 -21.71 -17.74
CA ARG A 357 11.08 -21.26 -16.35
C ARG A 357 10.04 -20.15 -16.12
N PRO A 358 9.28 -20.15 -15.01
CA PRO A 358 8.28 -19.13 -14.75
C PRO A 358 8.95 -17.77 -14.48
N HIS A 359 8.43 -16.70 -15.09
CA HIS A 359 8.96 -15.35 -14.93
C HIS A 359 8.92 -14.83 -13.48
N THR A 360 8.00 -15.34 -12.65
CA THR A 360 7.97 -15.09 -11.21
C THR A 360 9.26 -15.58 -10.55
N ASN A 361 9.66 -16.81 -10.83
CA ASN A 361 10.89 -17.38 -10.31
C ASN A 361 12.15 -16.70 -10.88
N GLU A 362 12.12 -16.25 -12.14
CA GLU A 362 13.21 -15.46 -12.73
C GLU A 362 13.38 -14.10 -12.04
N ALA A 363 12.31 -13.52 -11.50
CA ALA A 363 12.31 -12.24 -10.79
C ALA A 363 12.49 -12.45 -9.28
N SER A 364 13.75 -12.55 -8.83
CA SER A 364 14.10 -12.66 -7.41
C SER A 364 13.48 -13.88 -6.70
N GLY A 365 13.32 -15.01 -7.40
CA GLY A 365 12.81 -16.25 -6.83
C GLY A 365 11.37 -16.15 -6.31
N SER A 366 10.56 -15.29 -6.92
CA SER A 366 9.19 -15.00 -6.49
C SER A 366 8.20 -16.12 -6.87
N ASP A 367 7.02 -16.06 -6.25
CA ASP A 367 5.87 -16.93 -6.51
C ASP A 367 4.60 -16.08 -6.71
N LEU A 368 3.43 -16.71 -6.74
CA LEU A 368 2.13 -16.04 -6.87
C LEU A 368 1.34 -16.03 -5.54
N ASP A 369 2.02 -15.99 -4.39
CA ASP A 369 1.37 -16.03 -3.07
C ASP A 369 0.98 -14.65 -2.50
N GLY A 370 1.11 -13.61 -3.34
CA GLY A 370 0.73 -12.22 -3.10
C GLY A 370 1.87 -11.22 -3.31
N ASP A 371 2.93 -11.61 -4.01
CA ASP A 371 4.04 -10.74 -4.35
C ASP A 371 3.60 -9.60 -5.29
N LEU A 372 4.16 -8.41 -5.04
CA LEU A 372 3.95 -7.21 -5.85
C LEU A 372 5.18 -6.94 -6.71
N TYR A 373 4.92 -6.62 -7.97
CA TYR A 373 5.92 -6.36 -8.99
C TYR A 373 5.87 -4.89 -9.40
N PHE A 374 7.02 -4.23 -9.44
CA PHE A 374 7.14 -2.96 -10.13
C PHE A 374 7.10 -3.24 -11.63
N VAL A 375 6.21 -2.57 -12.33
CA VAL A 375 6.08 -2.68 -13.77
C VAL A 375 6.06 -1.29 -14.39
N THR A 376 6.85 -1.07 -15.42
CA THR A 376 6.86 0.19 -16.17
C THR A 376 6.95 -0.06 -17.66
N TRP A 377 6.19 0.70 -18.44
CA TRP A 377 6.24 0.76 -19.90
C TRP A 377 6.86 2.08 -20.40
N GLU A 378 7.59 2.77 -19.50
CA GLU A 378 8.41 3.93 -19.84
C GLU A 378 9.61 3.52 -20.70
N GLU A 379 9.62 3.93 -21.97
CA GLU A 379 10.65 3.54 -22.95
C GLU A 379 12.06 3.91 -22.48
N ALA A 380 12.22 5.06 -21.82
CA ALA A 380 13.51 5.51 -21.31
C ALA A 380 14.09 4.61 -20.20
N LEU A 381 13.27 3.81 -19.52
CA LEU A 381 13.71 2.85 -18.48
C LEU A 381 13.98 1.46 -19.03
N ILE A 382 13.66 1.18 -20.30
CA ILE A 382 13.97 -0.10 -20.92
C ILE A 382 15.48 -0.14 -21.19
N PRO A 383 16.22 -1.13 -20.66
CA PRO A 383 17.64 -1.27 -20.94
C PRO A 383 17.93 -1.29 -22.45
N PRO A 384 19.03 -0.67 -22.93
CA PRO A 384 19.34 -0.62 -24.36
C PRO A 384 19.42 -1.99 -25.06
N SER A 385 19.75 -3.05 -24.32
CA SER A 385 19.75 -4.43 -24.83
C SER A 385 18.37 -4.92 -25.25
N LYS A 386 17.29 -4.32 -24.72
CA LYS A 386 15.89 -4.73 -24.84
C LYS A 386 15.64 -6.21 -24.48
N LYS A 387 16.56 -6.79 -23.70
CA LYS A 387 16.57 -8.22 -23.35
C LYS A 387 16.88 -8.39 -21.88
N SER A 388 16.21 -9.37 -21.29
CA SER A 388 16.50 -9.82 -19.93
C SER A 388 17.89 -10.44 -19.82
N SER A 389 18.62 -10.09 -18.77
CA SER A 389 19.84 -10.81 -18.38
C SER A 389 19.51 -12.20 -17.85
N GLN A 390 20.50 -13.08 -17.78
CA GLN A 390 20.29 -14.42 -17.21
C GLN A 390 19.88 -14.29 -15.73
N PRO A 391 18.75 -14.90 -15.32
CA PRO A 391 18.33 -14.87 -13.92
C PRO A 391 19.23 -15.76 -13.06
N MET A 392 19.38 -15.40 -11.79
CA MET A 392 20.09 -16.23 -10.81
C MET A 392 19.34 -17.55 -10.61
N GLN A 393 20.03 -18.59 -10.13
CA GLN A 393 19.36 -19.81 -9.69
C GLN A 393 18.88 -19.64 -8.25
N TYR A 394 17.60 -19.88 -8.02
CA TYR A 394 16.95 -19.81 -6.70
C TYR A 394 16.62 -21.21 -6.21
N ASP A 395 17.60 -22.11 -6.25
CA ASP A 395 17.38 -23.49 -5.85
C ASP A 395 17.04 -23.55 -4.35
N PRO A 396 15.92 -24.20 -3.97
CA PRO A 396 15.58 -24.34 -2.58
C PRO A 396 16.62 -25.21 -1.87
N ASP A 397 17.24 -24.66 -0.83
CA ASP A 397 18.14 -25.41 0.04
C ASP A 397 17.43 -26.61 0.69
N GLU A 398 18.16 -27.73 0.88
CA GLU A 398 17.62 -28.89 1.60
C GLU A 398 17.22 -28.51 3.03
N PRO A 399 15.92 -28.64 3.40
CA PRO A 399 15.48 -28.29 4.73
C PRO A 399 16.02 -29.29 5.75
N ARG A 400 16.63 -28.78 6.83
CA ARG A 400 17.07 -29.64 7.94
C ARG A 400 15.85 -30.21 8.68
N GLU A 401 15.61 -31.51 8.53
CA GLU A 401 14.52 -32.20 9.23
C GLU A 401 14.99 -32.88 10.51
N LEU A 402 14.10 -32.99 11.49
CA LEU A 402 14.32 -33.84 12.66
C LEU A 402 13.88 -35.27 12.39
N ASN A 403 14.58 -36.25 12.96
CA ASN A 403 14.18 -37.67 12.94
C ASN A 403 12.96 -37.97 13.84
N ARG A 404 12.40 -36.95 14.50
CA ARG A 404 11.21 -37.02 15.35
C ARG A 404 10.25 -35.87 15.03
N GLN A 405 9.04 -35.94 15.56
CA GLN A 405 8.12 -34.80 15.50
C GLN A 405 8.71 -33.58 16.21
N VAL A 406 8.50 -32.40 15.61
CA VAL A 406 8.86 -31.12 16.22
C VAL A 406 7.96 -30.88 17.44
N THR A 407 8.55 -30.43 18.54
CA THR A 407 7.85 -30.07 19.78
C THR A 407 7.77 -28.56 19.91
N HIS A 408 6.88 -28.07 20.78
CA HIS A 408 6.77 -26.64 21.07
C HIS A 408 8.08 -26.06 21.63
N LYS A 409 8.82 -26.86 22.40
CA LYS A 409 10.14 -26.49 22.92
C LYS A 409 11.16 -26.25 21.82
N ASP A 410 11.16 -27.06 20.76
CA ASP A 410 12.07 -26.86 19.62
C ASP A 410 11.82 -25.51 18.93
N ILE A 411 10.55 -25.10 18.83
CA ILE A 411 10.15 -23.81 18.24
C ILE A 411 10.64 -22.64 19.11
N ILE A 412 10.52 -22.76 20.44
CA ILE A 412 11.04 -21.77 21.40
C ILE A 412 12.57 -21.66 21.28
N GLU A 413 13.28 -22.79 21.27
CA GLU A 413 14.74 -22.80 21.12
C GLU A 413 15.18 -22.22 19.77
N PHE A 414 14.46 -22.53 18.69
CA PHE A 414 14.70 -21.95 17.39
C PHE A 414 14.52 -20.43 17.41
N PHE A 415 13.42 -19.93 18.00
CA PHE A 415 13.20 -18.50 18.16
C PHE A 415 14.37 -17.84 18.91
N SER A 416 14.72 -18.35 20.10
CA SER A 416 15.77 -17.79 20.94
C SER A 416 17.15 -17.77 20.25
N LYS A 417 17.51 -18.84 19.53
CA LYS A 417 18.78 -18.91 18.79
C LYS A 417 18.83 -17.94 17.62
N ASN A 418 17.69 -17.65 17.00
CA ASN A 418 17.61 -16.87 15.77
C ASN A 418 17.37 -15.38 15.99
N MET A 419 16.96 -14.95 17.18
CA MET A 419 16.86 -13.52 17.55
C MET A 419 18.19 -12.75 17.35
N VAL A 420 19.32 -13.45 17.36
CA VAL A 420 20.68 -12.87 17.29
C VAL A 420 21.21 -12.79 15.84
N ASN A 421 20.56 -13.47 14.88
CA ASN A 421 21.15 -13.77 13.56
C ASN A 421 20.34 -13.21 12.37
N GLU A 422 19.99 -11.92 12.40
CA GLU A 422 19.34 -11.25 11.25
C GLU A 422 20.37 -10.48 10.41
N HIS A 423 20.64 -10.96 9.19
CA HIS A 423 21.66 -10.38 8.30
C HIS A 423 21.12 -9.77 7.01
N LEU A 424 19.85 -10.00 6.63
CA LEU A 424 19.29 -9.60 5.32
C LEU A 424 19.47 -8.10 5.04
N GLY A 425 19.08 -7.23 5.98
CA GLY A 425 19.23 -5.78 5.81
C GLY A 425 20.68 -5.35 5.68
N SER A 426 21.59 -5.99 6.42
CA SER A 426 23.03 -5.71 6.32
C SER A 426 23.64 -6.17 5.00
N ILE A 427 23.19 -7.31 4.45
CA ILE A 427 23.60 -7.85 3.15
C ILE A 427 23.11 -6.92 2.03
N CYS A 428 21.85 -6.51 2.06
CA CYS A 428 21.29 -5.56 1.08
C CYS A 428 22.03 -4.21 1.11
N ASN A 429 22.35 -3.72 2.30
CA ASN A 429 23.14 -2.49 2.45
C ASN A 429 24.56 -2.66 1.89
N ALA A 430 25.22 -3.78 2.18
CA ALA A 430 26.53 -4.08 1.61
C ALA A 430 26.48 -4.14 0.08
N HIS A 431 25.44 -4.74 -0.49
CA HIS A 431 25.25 -4.80 -1.93
C HIS A 431 25.20 -3.40 -2.56
N VAL A 432 24.42 -2.49 -1.96
CA VAL A 432 24.36 -1.09 -2.42
C VAL A 432 25.74 -0.43 -2.37
N VAL A 433 26.53 -0.65 -1.30
CA VAL A 433 27.87 -0.06 -1.18
C VAL A 433 28.83 -0.62 -2.23
N HIS A 434 28.91 -1.93 -2.40
CA HIS A 434 29.83 -2.54 -3.37
C HIS A 434 29.43 -2.21 -4.80
N SER A 435 28.13 -2.14 -5.08
CA SER A 435 27.62 -1.73 -6.38
C SER A 435 27.94 -0.27 -6.69
N ASP A 436 27.90 0.61 -5.69
CA ASP A 436 28.27 2.02 -5.86
C ASP A 436 29.77 2.20 -6.13
N LEU A 437 30.63 1.41 -5.48
CA LEU A 437 32.08 1.47 -5.64
C LEU A 437 32.61 0.84 -6.93
N SER A 438 31.93 -0.16 -7.48
CA SER A 438 32.40 -0.90 -8.65
C SER A 438 32.01 -0.21 -9.96
N GLU A 439 32.92 -0.12 -10.92
CA GLU A 439 32.60 0.33 -12.29
C GLU A 439 31.58 -0.59 -12.99
N HIS A 440 31.54 -1.86 -12.61
CA HIS A 440 30.60 -2.86 -13.13
C HIS A 440 29.25 -2.86 -12.40
N GLY A 441 29.04 -1.96 -11.43
CA GLY A 441 27.77 -1.85 -10.72
C GLY A 441 27.37 -3.14 -10.01
N ALA A 442 26.11 -3.57 -10.15
CA ALA A 442 25.60 -4.80 -9.55
C ALA A 442 26.09 -6.09 -10.24
N SER A 443 26.80 -5.98 -11.37
CA SER A 443 27.43 -7.12 -12.03
C SER A 443 28.80 -7.49 -11.44
N ASP A 444 29.29 -6.73 -10.45
CA ASP A 444 30.51 -7.06 -9.71
C ASP A 444 30.38 -8.40 -8.97
N GLU A 445 31.45 -9.21 -8.94
CA GLU A 445 31.44 -10.52 -8.28
C GLU A 445 31.02 -10.45 -6.80
N LYS A 446 31.38 -9.37 -6.09
CA LYS A 446 30.94 -9.16 -4.70
C LYS A 446 29.43 -8.94 -4.62
N CYS A 447 28.86 -8.22 -5.58
CA CYS A 447 27.43 -7.97 -5.66
C CYS A 447 26.66 -9.26 -5.99
N ILE A 448 27.14 -10.07 -6.93
CA ILE A 448 26.55 -11.37 -7.25
C ILE A 448 26.55 -12.29 -6.02
N HIS A 449 27.68 -12.42 -5.32
CA HIS A 449 27.75 -13.20 -4.10
C HIS A 449 26.84 -12.65 -2.98
N LEU A 450 26.71 -11.32 -2.86
CA LEU A 450 25.76 -10.71 -1.92
C LEU A 450 24.30 -10.99 -2.29
N ALA A 451 23.96 -11.07 -3.58
CA ALA A 451 22.63 -11.43 -4.05
C ALA A 451 22.28 -12.88 -3.68
N GLU A 452 23.22 -13.82 -3.86
CA GLU A 452 23.08 -15.22 -3.43
C GLU A 452 22.85 -15.33 -1.91
N LEU A 453 23.67 -14.63 -1.12
CA LEU A 453 23.53 -14.60 0.34
C LEU A 453 22.19 -13.98 0.77
N ALA A 454 21.69 -12.98 0.05
CA ALA A 454 20.41 -12.36 0.33
C ALA A 454 19.24 -13.31 0.03
N ALA A 455 19.29 -14.06 -1.07
CA ALA A 455 18.26 -15.05 -1.41
C ALA A 455 18.12 -16.11 -0.31
N ILE A 456 19.24 -16.66 0.17
CA ILE A 456 19.24 -17.61 1.29
C ILE A 456 18.70 -16.95 2.57
N ALA A 457 19.05 -15.69 2.83
CA ALA A 457 18.59 -14.96 4.01
C ALA A 457 17.09 -14.61 3.98
N VAL A 458 16.47 -14.47 2.81
CA VAL A 458 15.02 -14.28 2.65
C VAL A 458 14.26 -15.54 3.07
N ASP A 459 14.76 -16.72 2.70
CA ASP A 459 14.12 -18.00 3.01
C ASP A 459 14.49 -18.59 4.37
N PHE A 460 15.45 -17.99 5.09
CA PHE A 460 15.83 -18.37 6.44
C PHE A 460 14.64 -18.64 7.40
N PRO A 461 13.56 -17.82 7.46
CA PRO A 461 12.43 -18.11 8.33
C PRO A 461 11.70 -19.42 8.02
N LYS A 462 11.85 -19.95 6.80
CA LYS A 462 11.25 -21.20 6.33
C LYS A 462 12.24 -22.38 6.37
N THR A 463 13.52 -22.13 6.11
CA THR A 463 14.56 -23.17 6.00
C THR A 463 15.32 -23.39 7.31
N GLY A 464 15.51 -22.33 8.09
CA GLY A 464 16.33 -22.29 9.30
C GLY A 464 17.84 -22.13 9.06
N LYS A 465 18.27 -21.87 7.81
CA LYS A 465 19.69 -21.74 7.44
C LYS A 465 20.21 -20.33 7.71
N ILE A 466 21.09 -20.20 8.70
CA ILE A 466 21.71 -18.92 9.06
C ILE A 466 22.78 -18.58 8.01
N VAL A 467 22.70 -17.37 7.46
CA VAL A 467 23.70 -16.84 6.54
C VAL A 467 24.62 -15.89 7.30
N SER A 468 25.93 -16.08 7.20
CA SER A 468 26.92 -15.14 7.71
C SER A 468 27.57 -14.42 6.55
N MET A 469 27.55 -13.08 6.57
CA MET A 469 28.26 -12.28 5.57
C MET A 469 29.77 -12.35 5.80
N PRO A 470 30.58 -12.81 4.83
CA PRO A 470 32.03 -12.84 4.91
C PRO A 470 32.64 -11.48 5.25
N ALA A 471 33.78 -11.45 5.96
CA ALA A 471 34.40 -10.22 6.43
C ALA A 471 34.79 -9.27 5.27
N GLN A 472 35.22 -9.81 4.14
CA GLN A 472 35.58 -9.05 2.94
C GLN A 472 34.38 -8.36 2.26
N LEU A 473 33.16 -8.83 2.51
CA LEU A 473 31.94 -8.24 2.00
C LEU A 473 31.34 -7.18 2.94
N LYS A 474 31.86 -7.04 4.17
CA LYS A 474 31.40 -6.02 5.13
C LYS A 474 31.98 -4.66 4.77
N PRO A 475 31.13 -3.65 4.43
CA PRO A 475 31.63 -2.31 4.15
C PRO A 475 32.18 -1.62 5.40
N LYS A 476 33.26 -0.86 5.22
CA LYS A 476 33.84 -0.01 6.26
C LYS A 476 33.37 1.45 6.16
N LEU A 477 33.14 1.90 4.93
CA LEU A 477 32.59 3.21 4.60
C LEU A 477 31.31 3.02 3.79
N TYR A 478 30.43 4.01 3.83
CA TYR A 478 29.13 3.99 3.17
C TYR A 478 29.00 5.21 2.24
N PRO A 479 28.26 5.13 1.13
CA PRO A 479 28.03 6.30 0.31
C PRO A 479 27.18 7.33 1.07
N ASP A 480 27.40 8.61 0.79
CA ASP A 480 26.75 9.76 1.42
C ASP A 480 25.22 9.68 1.45
N PHE A 481 24.61 9.13 0.40
CA PHE A 481 23.16 8.94 0.34
C PHE A 481 22.59 7.93 1.35
N MET A 482 23.43 7.13 2.02
CA MET A 482 22.99 6.23 3.09
C MET A 482 22.91 6.90 4.46
N GLY A 483 23.23 8.19 4.57
CA GLY A 483 22.99 9.00 5.78
C GLY A 483 23.80 8.54 7.00
N LYS A 484 25.01 8.03 6.79
CA LYS A 484 25.96 7.74 7.87
C LYS A 484 26.70 9.01 8.30
N GLU A 485 27.34 8.94 9.46
CA GLU A 485 28.21 10.02 9.95
C GLU A 485 29.34 10.31 8.94
N GLU A 486 29.85 11.54 8.92
CA GLU A 486 30.85 11.97 7.92
C GLU A 486 32.10 11.08 7.93
N PHE A 487 32.59 10.70 9.10
CA PHE A 487 33.76 9.82 9.25
C PHE A 487 33.53 8.38 8.78
N GLN A 488 32.27 7.97 8.57
CA GLN A 488 31.88 6.66 8.03
C GLN A 488 31.38 6.74 6.59
N SER A 489 31.51 7.91 5.95
CA SER A 489 30.88 8.18 4.66
C SER A 489 31.90 8.53 3.58
N TYR A 490 31.58 8.24 2.32
CA TYR A 490 32.28 8.75 1.14
C TYR A 490 31.27 9.39 0.17
N LYS A 491 31.72 10.34 -0.64
CA LYS A 491 30.87 10.98 -1.66
C LYS A 491 30.72 10.04 -2.86
N SER A 492 29.51 9.53 -3.10
CA SER A 492 29.24 8.69 -4.28
C SER A 492 29.31 9.53 -5.57
N ASN A 493 29.99 9.02 -6.59
CA ASN A 493 30.06 9.65 -7.91
C ASN A 493 28.98 9.13 -8.88
N LYS A 494 28.18 8.15 -8.47
CA LYS A 494 27.10 7.58 -9.29
C LYS A 494 25.79 8.33 -9.15
N ILE A 495 24.82 7.94 -9.97
CA ILE A 495 23.50 8.57 -10.02
C ILE A 495 22.81 8.68 -8.65
N LEU A 496 22.86 7.66 -7.79
CA LEU A 496 22.22 7.73 -6.48
C LEU A 496 22.80 8.84 -5.59
N GLY A 497 24.12 9.03 -5.61
CA GLY A 497 24.78 10.14 -4.92
C GLY A 497 24.40 11.51 -5.49
N ARG A 498 24.33 11.63 -6.83
CA ARG A 498 23.88 12.86 -7.51
C ARG A 498 22.44 13.22 -7.12
N LEU A 499 21.52 12.24 -7.22
CA LEU A 499 20.11 12.41 -6.88
C LEU A 499 19.91 12.82 -5.42
N TYR A 500 20.61 12.18 -4.49
CA TYR A 500 20.53 12.48 -3.06
C TYR A 500 20.95 13.92 -2.75
N ARG A 501 22.13 14.34 -3.26
CA ARG A 501 22.67 15.69 -2.98
C ARG A 501 21.78 16.80 -3.54
N TYR A 502 21.15 16.57 -4.69
CA TYR A 502 20.18 17.52 -5.26
C TYR A 502 18.99 17.77 -4.32
N ILE A 503 18.46 16.72 -3.70
CA ILE A 503 17.30 16.82 -2.80
C ILE A 503 17.69 17.29 -1.41
N LYS A 504 18.89 16.97 -0.93
CA LYS A 504 19.35 17.33 0.43
C LYS A 504 19.11 18.81 0.71
N ASP A 505 19.53 19.68 -0.20
CA ASP A 505 19.42 21.13 -0.04
C ASP A 505 17.97 21.64 -0.19
N ALA A 506 17.17 21.02 -1.08
CA ALA A 506 15.76 21.37 -1.27
C ALA A 506 14.90 20.96 -0.06
N TYR A 507 15.11 19.75 0.45
CA TYR A 507 14.40 19.22 1.59
C TYR A 507 14.74 19.96 2.90
N ASP A 508 16.02 20.27 3.14
CA ASP A 508 16.42 20.94 4.38
C ASP A 508 15.79 22.34 4.50
N LYS A 509 15.57 23.05 3.39
CA LYS A 509 14.81 24.31 3.34
C LYS A 509 13.32 24.09 3.60
N ASP A 510 12.73 23.12 2.89
CA ASP A 510 11.30 22.82 2.99
C ASP A 510 10.87 22.36 4.39
N VAL A 511 11.65 21.52 5.05
CA VAL A 511 11.36 21.07 6.43
C VAL A 511 11.33 22.24 7.40
N SER A 512 12.24 23.21 7.23
CA SER A 512 12.24 24.43 8.03
C SER A 512 10.91 25.18 7.83
N GLU A 513 10.52 25.46 6.59
CA GLU A 513 9.29 26.22 6.26
C GLU A 513 8.00 25.50 6.67
N SER A 514 7.94 24.17 6.48
CA SER A 514 6.74 23.37 6.79
C SER A 514 6.58 23.05 8.28
N SER A 515 7.66 23.16 9.07
CA SER A 515 7.61 23.08 10.53
C SER A 515 7.05 24.35 11.19
N GLU A 516 6.96 25.46 10.45
CA GLU A 516 6.47 26.77 10.91
C GLU A 516 5.02 27.07 10.47
N LEU A 517 4.36 26.16 9.74
CA LEU A 517 2.95 26.31 9.36
C LEU A 517 2.02 26.07 10.56
N ASN A 518 1.87 27.10 11.40
CA ASN A 518 0.82 27.18 12.40
C ASN A 518 -0.36 27.98 11.81
N PHE A 519 -1.48 27.32 11.52
CA PHE A 519 -2.71 28.01 11.15
C PHE A 519 -3.41 28.50 12.42
N GLY A 520 -3.37 29.80 12.67
CA GLY A 520 -4.16 30.43 13.71
C GLY A 520 -5.62 30.60 13.27
N ALA A 521 -6.50 30.96 14.21
CA ALA A 521 -7.91 31.25 13.89
C ALA A 521 -8.08 32.38 12.86
N SER A 522 -7.12 33.31 12.78
CA SER A 522 -7.08 34.39 11.78
C SER A 522 -6.82 33.91 10.36
N ASP A 523 -6.29 32.69 10.18
CA ASP A 523 -5.89 32.14 8.87
C ASP A 523 -6.99 31.27 8.25
N ILE A 524 -8.12 31.10 8.95
CA ILE A 524 -9.26 30.31 8.50
C ILE A 524 -10.19 31.20 7.68
N ASN A 525 -10.19 31.00 6.37
CA ASN A 525 -11.13 31.68 5.49
C ASN A 525 -12.45 30.90 5.42
N TYR A 526 -13.56 31.58 5.71
CA TYR A 526 -14.90 31.02 5.61
C TYR A 526 -15.49 31.25 4.22
N ASP A 527 -15.83 30.16 3.53
CA ASP A 527 -16.39 30.17 2.18
C ASP A 527 -17.93 30.17 2.24
N ALA A 528 -18.53 31.33 2.07
CA ALA A 528 -19.98 31.51 2.13
C ALA A 528 -20.73 30.74 1.03
N ASP A 529 -20.05 30.36 -0.07
CA ASP A 529 -20.66 29.54 -1.14
C ASP A 529 -21.07 28.15 -0.65
N LEU A 530 -20.48 27.68 0.46
CA LEU A 530 -20.80 26.40 1.08
C LEU A 530 -21.97 26.47 2.06
N GLU A 531 -22.52 27.66 2.31
CA GLU A 531 -23.72 27.86 3.12
C GLU A 531 -24.98 27.70 2.27
N ILE A 532 -25.84 26.75 2.63
CA ILE A 532 -27.10 26.53 1.90
C ILE A 532 -28.32 26.55 2.81
N THR A 533 -29.46 26.99 2.27
CA THR A 533 -30.71 27.09 3.02
C THR A 533 -31.17 25.72 3.56
N GLY A 534 -31.53 25.68 4.84
CA GLY A 534 -31.94 24.47 5.57
C GLY A 534 -30.79 23.71 6.25
N SER A 535 -29.56 24.23 6.20
CA SER A 535 -28.44 23.67 7.00
C SER A 535 -28.63 23.85 8.51
N ALA A 536 -29.34 24.91 8.92
CA ALA A 536 -29.57 25.28 10.32
C ALA A 536 -30.16 24.13 11.15
N ASP A 537 -31.02 23.30 10.55
CA ASP A 537 -31.66 22.14 11.17
C ASP A 537 -30.64 21.09 11.65
N TYR A 538 -29.45 21.07 11.04
CA TYR A 538 -28.39 20.10 11.33
C TYR A 538 -27.25 20.66 12.19
N ILE A 539 -27.22 21.96 12.47
CA ILE A 539 -26.07 22.63 13.13
C ILE A 539 -25.81 22.07 14.53
N THR A 540 -26.86 21.85 15.33
CA THR A 540 -26.73 21.34 16.70
C THR A 540 -26.13 19.93 16.73
N ASP A 541 -26.62 19.02 15.87
CA ASP A 541 -26.04 17.68 15.74
C ASP A 541 -24.61 17.75 15.19
N ALA A 542 -24.38 18.53 14.13
CA ALA A 542 -23.06 18.72 13.52
C ALA A 542 -22.02 19.18 14.54
N TRP A 543 -22.36 20.12 15.44
CA TRP A 543 -21.45 20.58 16.49
C TRP A 543 -21.10 19.48 17.49
N ALA A 544 -22.09 18.68 17.91
CA ALA A 544 -21.86 17.56 18.81
C ALA A 544 -20.94 16.50 18.17
N LYS A 545 -21.17 16.17 16.89
CA LYS A 545 -20.32 15.25 16.12
C LYS A 545 -18.91 15.82 15.93
N LYS A 546 -18.77 17.11 15.61
CA LYS A 546 -17.46 17.77 15.49
C LYS A 546 -16.68 17.65 16.78
N CYS A 547 -17.29 17.94 17.92
CA CYS A 547 -16.63 17.88 19.21
C CYS A 547 -16.15 16.45 19.54
N SER A 548 -16.95 15.44 19.22
CA SER A 548 -16.55 14.02 19.35
C SER A 548 -15.39 13.68 18.42
N TYR A 549 -15.46 14.06 17.14
CA TYR A 549 -14.42 13.81 16.14
C TYR A 549 -13.09 14.43 16.56
N ASP A 550 -13.09 15.72 16.90
CA ASP A 550 -11.88 16.44 17.31
C ASP A 550 -11.23 15.75 18.52
N GLY A 551 -12.02 15.35 19.52
CA GLY A 551 -11.52 14.65 20.71
C GLY A 551 -10.84 13.33 20.38
N GLN A 552 -11.46 12.51 19.51
CA GLN A 552 -10.88 11.24 19.07
C GLN A 552 -9.62 11.45 18.21
N LEU A 553 -9.63 12.42 17.29
CA LEU A 553 -8.49 12.74 16.45
C LEU A 553 -7.30 13.26 17.27
N ILE A 554 -7.53 14.19 18.20
CA ILE A 554 -6.50 14.69 19.12
C ILE A 554 -5.93 13.54 19.96
N GLY A 555 -6.79 12.62 20.42
CA GLY A 555 -6.36 11.40 21.11
C GLY A 555 -5.39 10.56 20.28
N LEU A 556 -5.71 10.34 19.00
CA LEU A 556 -4.82 9.64 18.06
C LEU A 556 -3.51 10.39 17.84
N LEU A 557 -3.55 11.70 17.60
CA LEU A 557 -2.35 12.53 17.41
C LEU A 557 -1.42 12.45 18.64
N LYS A 558 -1.97 12.60 19.84
CA LYS A 558 -1.20 12.52 21.11
C LYS A 558 -0.64 11.12 21.35
N GLN A 559 -1.43 10.08 21.13
CA GLN A 559 -1.00 8.68 21.31
C GLN A 559 0.20 8.33 20.43
N TYR A 560 0.18 8.77 19.17
CA TYR A 560 1.22 8.46 18.18
C TYR A 560 2.30 9.55 18.06
N LYS A 561 2.19 10.63 18.85
CA LYS A 561 3.08 11.80 18.82
C LYS A 561 3.20 12.40 17.42
N VAL A 562 2.06 12.50 16.73
CA VAL A 562 1.93 13.19 15.44
C VAL A 562 1.48 14.62 15.71
N LYS A 563 2.10 15.60 15.05
CA LYS A 563 1.91 17.01 15.36
C LYS A 563 0.64 17.58 14.73
N ARG A 564 0.24 17.05 13.56
CA ARG A 564 -0.76 17.66 12.69
C ARG A 564 -1.80 16.67 12.19
N GLU A 565 -3.04 17.14 12.01
CA GLU A 565 -4.11 16.29 11.46
C GLU A 565 -3.86 15.92 10.00
N GLU A 566 -3.27 16.81 9.20
CA GLU A 566 -3.11 16.61 7.76
C GLU A 566 -2.13 15.48 7.44
N GLU A 567 -1.16 15.22 8.33
CA GLU A 567 -0.27 14.06 8.25
C GLU A 567 -1.04 12.73 8.31
N VAL A 568 -2.06 12.68 9.16
CA VAL A 568 -2.87 11.48 9.35
C VAL A 568 -3.90 11.35 8.25
N VAL A 569 -4.53 12.47 7.85
CA VAL A 569 -5.51 12.55 6.75
C VAL A 569 -4.91 12.07 5.43
N THR A 570 -3.67 12.50 5.13
CA THR A 570 -2.97 12.13 3.89
C THR A 570 -2.17 10.82 4.01
N GLY A 571 -2.01 10.29 5.23
CA GLY A 571 -1.10 9.18 5.56
C GLY A 571 0.39 9.54 5.46
N GLN A 572 0.73 10.81 5.20
CA GLN A 572 2.09 11.31 5.00
C GLN A 572 2.72 11.76 6.32
N ILE A 573 2.99 10.79 7.19
CA ILE A 573 3.48 11.04 8.56
C ILE A 573 4.99 11.28 8.57
N TRP A 574 5.41 12.40 9.13
CA TRP A 574 6.82 12.85 9.16
C TRP A 574 7.23 13.38 10.54
N SER A 575 6.28 13.82 11.38
CA SER A 575 6.59 14.35 12.71
C SER A 575 6.79 13.28 13.80
N MET A 576 6.47 12.02 13.49
CA MET A 576 6.58 10.91 14.44
C MET A 576 8.03 10.75 14.93
N PRO A 577 8.27 10.42 16.21
CA PRO A 577 9.63 10.30 16.75
C PRO A 577 10.50 9.32 15.94
N LYS A 578 11.81 9.59 15.89
CA LYS A 578 12.76 8.71 15.21
C LYS A 578 12.85 7.37 15.94
N TYR A 579 12.18 6.37 15.38
CA TYR A 579 12.33 4.96 15.73
C TYR A 579 13.20 4.24 14.70
N ALA A 580 13.60 3.00 14.99
CA ALA A 580 14.11 2.11 13.94
C ALA A 580 13.11 2.07 12.77
N SER A 581 13.61 2.13 11.53
CA SER A 581 12.80 2.31 10.31
C SER A 581 11.62 1.34 10.19
N LYS A 582 11.79 0.11 10.70
CA LYS A 582 10.76 -0.93 10.72
C LYS A 582 9.63 -0.64 11.72
N LYS A 583 9.96 -0.33 12.98
CA LYS A 583 8.99 0.09 14.01
C LYS A 583 8.21 1.34 13.59
N LEU A 584 8.87 2.25 12.88
CA LEU A 584 8.23 3.43 12.32
C LEU A 584 7.18 3.05 11.26
N GLY A 585 7.46 2.07 10.39
CA GLY A 585 6.51 1.53 9.42
C GLY A 585 5.25 0.97 10.08
N ASP A 586 5.40 0.08 11.05
CA ASP A 586 4.27 -0.53 11.77
C ASP A 586 3.40 0.50 12.50
N LEU A 587 4.03 1.52 13.10
CA LEU A 587 3.30 2.60 13.77
C LEU A 587 2.49 3.44 12.78
N LYS A 588 3.06 3.75 11.61
CA LYS A 588 2.35 4.46 10.54
C LYS A 588 1.16 3.66 10.02
N GLU A 589 1.34 2.35 9.81
CA GLU A 589 0.25 1.46 9.37
C GLU A 589 -0.89 1.41 10.39
N LYS A 590 -0.57 1.19 11.68
CA LYS A 590 -1.56 1.19 12.76
C LYS A 590 -2.31 2.51 12.88
N LEU A 591 -1.60 3.64 12.76
CA LEU A 591 -2.22 4.96 12.77
C LEU A 591 -3.14 5.16 11.56
N GLY A 592 -2.70 4.76 10.36
CA GLY A 592 -3.51 4.78 9.15
C GLY A 592 -4.79 3.95 9.28
N HIS A 593 -4.72 2.74 9.85
CA HIS A 593 -5.91 1.93 10.14
C HIS A 593 -6.84 2.58 11.16
N SER A 594 -6.28 3.14 12.24
CA SER A 594 -7.07 3.79 13.30
C SER A 594 -7.82 5.00 12.75
N TYR A 595 -7.14 5.85 11.98
CA TYR A 595 -7.76 7.00 11.32
C TYR A 595 -8.75 6.58 10.22
N GLY A 596 -8.43 5.56 9.43
CA GLY A 596 -9.37 5.01 8.44
C GLY A 596 -10.66 4.51 9.08
N SER A 597 -10.57 3.93 10.28
CA SER A 597 -11.72 3.49 11.06
C SER A 597 -12.53 4.67 11.59
N LEU A 598 -11.87 5.69 12.15
CA LEU A 598 -12.48 6.95 12.58
C LEU A 598 -13.22 7.64 11.44
N ARG A 599 -12.56 7.82 10.28
CA ARG A 599 -13.17 8.43 9.09
C ARG A 599 -14.39 7.65 8.62
N LYS A 600 -14.33 6.32 8.63
CA LYS A 600 -15.44 5.44 8.26
C LYS A 600 -16.63 5.55 9.22
N GLU A 601 -16.37 5.56 10.53
CA GLU A 601 -17.39 5.76 11.56
C GLU A 601 -18.14 7.08 11.34
N PHE A 602 -17.41 8.19 11.24
CA PHE A 602 -18.01 9.50 11.04
C PHE A 602 -18.69 9.63 9.67
N ARG A 603 -18.20 8.94 8.64
CA ARG A 603 -18.92 8.85 7.37
C ARG A 603 -20.26 8.13 7.52
N GLN A 604 -20.31 7.06 8.31
CA GLN A 604 -21.57 6.37 8.60
C GLN A 604 -22.52 7.24 9.43
N LEU A 605 -22.01 7.99 10.40
CA LEU A 605 -22.82 8.96 11.16
C LEU A 605 -23.37 10.09 10.26
N PHE A 606 -22.57 10.53 9.28
CA PHE A 606 -23.01 11.46 8.26
C PHE A 606 -24.12 10.88 7.39
N GLU A 607 -23.98 9.63 6.96
CA GLU A 607 -24.94 8.96 6.07
C GLU A 607 -26.20 8.45 6.80
N ASN A 608 -26.14 8.33 8.13
CA ASN A 608 -27.27 7.93 8.97
C ASN A 608 -28.37 9.01 8.93
N MET A 609 -29.53 8.64 8.41
CA MET A 609 -30.73 9.45 8.25
C MET A 609 -31.95 8.64 8.73
N ASP A 610 -33.04 9.32 9.07
CA ASP A 610 -34.24 8.70 9.61
C ASP A 610 -35.00 7.87 8.56
N SER A 611 -35.94 7.02 8.99
CA SER A 611 -36.67 6.11 8.10
C SER A 611 -37.48 6.81 6.99
N GLU A 612 -37.87 8.07 7.18
CA GLU A 612 -38.51 8.89 6.14
C GLU A 612 -37.57 9.20 4.97
N PHE A 613 -36.25 9.15 5.19
CA PHE A 613 -35.22 9.38 4.17
C PHE A 613 -35.21 8.29 3.09
N GLU A 614 -35.53 7.05 3.44
CA GLU A 614 -35.53 5.95 2.47
C GLU A 614 -36.62 6.10 1.41
N GLN A 615 -37.68 6.86 1.73
CA GLN A 615 -38.82 7.10 0.84
C GLN A 615 -38.59 8.24 -0.16
N LEU A 616 -37.54 9.04 0.05
CA LEU A 616 -37.21 10.18 -0.82
C LEU A 616 -36.60 9.72 -2.15
N ASN A 617 -36.75 10.54 -3.18
CA ASN A 617 -36.01 10.32 -4.43
C ASN A 617 -34.53 10.73 -4.28
N GLU A 618 -33.69 10.30 -5.21
CA GLU A 618 -32.23 10.50 -5.13
C GLU A 618 -31.81 11.97 -5.09
N ASP A 619 -32.53 12.87 -5.77
CA ASP A 619 -32.22 14.30 -5.77
C ASP A 619 -32.58 14.96 -4.43
N GLU A 620 -33.69 14.54 -3.82
CA GLU A 620 -34.10 14.96 -2.47
C GLU A 620 -33.10 14.46 -1.43
N LYS A 621 -32.67 13.19 -1.52
CA LYS A 621 -31.63 12.62 -0.66
C LYS A 621 -30.33 13.41 -0.75
N ASN A 622 -29.86 13.69 -1.97
CA ASN A 622 -28.66 14.48 -2.21
C ASN A 622 -28.77 15.89 -1.61
N LYS A 623 -29.92 16.57 -1.75
CA LYS A 623 -30.15 17.91 -1.15
C LYS A 623 -30.08 17.88 0.38
N LEU A 624 -30.62 16.85 1.03
CA LEU A 624 -30.52 16.72 2.48
C LEU A 624 -29.08 16.45 2.93
N TYR A 625 -28.35 15.58 2.22
CA TYR A 625 -26.93 15.39 2.50
C TYR A 625 -26.11 16.66 2.28
N GLU A 626 -26.41 17.46 1.26
CA GLU A 626 -25.77 18.75 1.05
C GLU A 626 -26.07 19.73 2.20
N ARG A 627 -27.29 19.76 2.75
CA ARG A 627 -27.62 20.59 3.94
C ARG A 627 -26.82 20.17 5.16
N LYS A 628 -26.71 18.85 5.39
CA LYS A 628 -25.90 18.28 6.47
C LYS A 628 -24.41 18.57 6.27
N ALA A 629 -23.89 18.47 5.05
CA ALA A 629 -22.50 18.79 4.72
C ALA A 629 -22.20 20.28 4.94
N SER A 630 -23.10 21.17 4.51
CA SER A 630 -23.02 22.61 4.79
C SER A 630 -22.98 22.89 6.29
N ALA A 631 -23.81 22.22 7.09
CA ALA A 631 -23.77 22.35 8.55
C ALA A 631 -22.43 21.87 9.14
N TRP A 632 -21.87 20.76 8.66
CA TRP A 632 -20.55 20.25 9.07
C TRP A 632 -19.41 21.22 8.72
N TYR A 633 -19.51 21.89 7.57
CA TYR A 633 -18.59 22.94 7.17
C TYR A 633 -18.71 24.17 8.09
N GLN A 634 -19.93 24.65 8.34
CA GLN A 634 -20.20 25.81 9.21
C GLN A 634 -19.62 25.63 10.62
N VAL A 635 -19.91 24.51 11.28
CA VAL A 635 -19.40 24.26 12.64
C VAL A 635 -17.88 24.10 12.70
N THR A 636 -17.23 23.93 11.54
CA THR A 636 -15.78 23.76 11.40
C THR A 636 -15.05 25.06 11.05
N TYR A 637 -15.63 25.86 10.15
CA TYR A 637 -14.95 27.02 9.55
C TYR A 637 -15.55 28.38 9.95
N HIS A 638 -16.82 28.43 10.36
CA HIS A 638 -17.46 29.71 10.64
C HIS A 638 -16.83 30.38 11.87
N PRO A 639 -16.49 31.69 11.82
CA PRO A 639 -15.75 32.37 12.89
C PRO A 639 -16.35 32.21 14.28
N GLU A 640 -17.69 32.26 14.41
CA GLU A 640 -18.38 32.08 15.69
C GLU A 640 -18.12 30.70 16.30
N TRP A 641 -18.13 29.64 15.49
CA TRP A 641 -17.93 28.27 15.95
C TRP A 641 -16.46 27.99 16.23
N VAL A 642 -15.56 28.56 15.44
CA VAL A 642 -14.12 28.53 15.69
C VAL A 642 -13.80 29.20 17.03
N GLN A 643 -14.33 30.41 17.26
CA GLN A 643 -14.14 31.13 18.52
C GLN A 643 -14.72 30.34 19.69
N LYS A 644 -15.97 29.85 19.56
CA LYS A 644 -16.60 29.01 20.58
C LYS A 644 -15.72 27.79 20.90
N LYS A 645 -15.12 27.14 19.91
CA LYS A 645 -14.22 26.00 20.14
C LYS A 645 -13.00 26.39 20.98
N LEU A 646 -12.36 27.50 20.64
CA LEU A 646 -11.18 28.00 21.35
C LEU A 646 -11.49 28.36 22.81
N GLU A 647 -12.67 28.94 23.07
CA GLU A 647 -13.12 29.26 24.44
C GLU A 647 -13.31 28.00 25.30
N PHE A 648 -13.71 26.88 24.69
CA PHE A 648 -13.80 25.57 25.37
C PHE A 648 -12.42 24.94 25.65
N GLN A 649 -11.35 25.35 24.95
CA GLN A 649 -9.97 24.89 25.14
C GLN A 649 -9.21 25.85 26.11
N LYS A 650 -9.30 25.64 27.42
CA LYS A 650 -8.61 26.47 28.45
C LYS A 650 -7.08 26.21 28.55
N PRO A 651 -6.28 27.12 29.16
CA PRO A 651 -4.92 27.50 28.70
C PRO A 651 -3.73 26.62 29.13
N ASP A 652 -3.91 25.49 29.80
CA ASP A 652 -2.81 24.69 30.38
C ASP A 652 -2.24 23.59 29.44
N GLY A 653 -1.88 23.98 28.21
CA GLY A 653 -0.91 23.21 27.42
C GLY A 653 -1.41 22.59 26.13
N ASP A 654 -1.77 23.43 25.18
CA ASP A 654 -1.41 23.35 23.75
C ASP A 654 -1.99 24.62 23.10
N GLU A 655 -1.23 25.29 22.22
CA GLU A 655 -1.74 26.43 21.44
C GLU A 655 -3.09 26.05 20.79
N GLY A 656 -4.07 26.95 20.75
CA GLY A 656 -5.44 26.65 20.30
C GLY A 656 -5.49 26.20 18.84
N VAL A 657 -5.31 24.90 18.58
CA VAL A 657 -5.31 24.31 17.24
C VAL A 657 -6.75 23.98 16.82
N VAL A 658 -7.17 24.56 15.71
CA VAL A 658 -8.45 24.27 15.07
C VAL A 658 -8.31 23.08 14.15
N MET A 659 -9.14 22.04 14.36
CA MET A 659 -9.19 20.85 13.49
C MET A 659 -10.20 21.07 12.37
N LEU A 660 -9.75 20.92 11.12
CA LEU A 660 -10.50 21.22 9.90
C LEU A 660 -10.93 19.97 9.13
N SER A 661 -10.28 18.83 9.35
CA SER A 661 -10.54 17.59 8.58
C SER A 661 -11.98 17.05 8.71
N PHE A 662 -12.72 17.44 9.77
CA PHE A 662 -14.10 16.99 10.01
C PHE A 662 -15.05 17.30 8.84
N ALA A 663 -15.03 18.54 8.34
CA ALA A 663 -15.91 18.95 7.23
C ALA A 663 -15.67 18.11 5.97
N TRP A 664 -14.41 17.75 5.71
CA TRP A 664 -13.99 17.05 4.51
C TRP A 664 -14.24 15.53 4.52
N ILE A 665 -14.85 15.00 5.59
CA ILE A 665 -15.46 13.67 5.56
C ILE A 665 -16.61 13.61 4.53
N ALA A 666 -17.27 14.75 4.29
CA ALA A 666 -18.32 14.95 3.31
C ALA A 666 -17.83 15.70 2.04
N ALA A 667 -16.55 15.55 1.67
CA ALA A 667 -15.93 16.29 0.56
C ALA A 667 -16.68 16.15 -0.78
N ASP A 668 -17.27 14.99 -1.05
CA ASP A 668 -18.11 14.74 -2.23
C ASP A 668 -19.34 15.67 -2.27
N TYR A 669 -20.05 15.84 -1.16
CA TYR A 669 -21.20 16.74 -1.09
C TYR A 669 -20.80 18.22 -1.05
N LEU A 670 -19.72 18.58 -0.35
CA LEU A 670 -19.19 19.95 -0.37
C LEU A 670 -18.76 20.38 -1.77
N ALA A 671 -18.14 19.47 -2.54
CA ALA A 671 -17.79 19.72 -3.94
C ALA A 671 -19.02 19.98 -4.81
N ARG A 672 -20.14 19.25 -4.60
CA ARG A 672 -21.40 19.49 -5.32
C ARG A 672 -21.95 20.89 -5.06
N ILE A 673 -21.95 21.31 -3.79
CA ILE A 673 -22.42 22.65 -3.39
C ILE A 673 -21.56 23.70 -4.09
N LYS A 674 -20.23 23.58 -3.99
CA LYS A 674 -19.29 24.54 -4.57
C LYS A 674 -19.43 24.65 -6.09
N VAL A 675 -19.50 23.51 -6.79
CA VAL A 675 -19.68 23.46 -8.25
C VAL A 675 -21.01 24.09 -8.67
N ARG A 676 -22.10 23.84 -7.93
CA ARG A 676 -23.40 24.44 -8.23
C ARG A 676 -23.37 25.97 -8.09
N HIS A 677 -22.66 26.50 -7.09
CA HIS A 677 -22.57 27.93 -6.86
C HIS A 677 -21.66 28.65 -7.88
N GLN A 678 -20.51 28.06 -8.22
CA GLN A 678 -19.54 28.69 -9.14
C GLN A 678 -19.95 28.64 -10.62
N GLY A 679 -20.82 27.70 -11.00
CA GLY A 679 -21.20 27.48 -12.40
C GLY A 679 -20.05 26.95 -13.27
N THR A 680 -20.28 26.87 -14.58
CA THR A 680 -19.32 26.31 -15.56
C THR A 680 -18.75 27.34 -16.54
N GLU A 681 -19.18 28.61 -16.45
CA GLU A 681 -19.06 29.59 -17.54
C GLU A 681 -17.64 30.08 -17.86
N ASN A 682 -16.60 29.62 -17.17
CA ASN A 682 -15.20 30.00 -17.41
C ASN A 682 -14.19 28.84 -17.32
N LEU A 683 -14.64 27.58 -17.41
CA LEU A 683 -13.77 26.41 -17.23
C LEU A 683 -13.23 25.88 -18.55
N ASP A 684 -11.90 25.72 -18.62
CA ASP A 684 -11.25 24.97 -19.69
C ASP A 684 -11.39 23.47 -19.43
N PHE A 685 -12.34 22.84 -20.12
CA PHE A 685 -12.60 21.40 -20.00
C PHE A 685 -11.53 20.51 -20.64
N ALA A 686 -10.52 21.06 -21.30
CA ALA A 686 -9.35 20.30 -21.72
C ALA A 686 -8.44 19.95 -20.52
N LYS A 687 -8.54 20.70 -19.42
CA LYS A 687 -7.72 20.47 -18.22
C LYS A 687 -8.25 19.30 -17.37
N PRO A 688 -7.40 18.34 -16.98
CA PRO A 688 -7.81 17.21 -16.14
C PRO A 688 -8.46 17.61 -14.81
N VAL A 689 -8.01 18.70 -14.17
CA VAL A 689 -8.59 19.19 -12.91
C VAL A 689 -10.07 19.57 -13.04
N ASN A 690 -10.50 20.01 -14.22
CA ASN A 690 -11.89 20.41 -14.49
C ASN A 690 -12.78 19.23 -14.91
N SER A 691 -12.20 18.03 -15.09
CA SER A 691 -12.95 16.84 -15.52
C SER A 691 -14.06 16.45 -14.55
N LEU A 692 -13.83 16.62 -13.25
CA LEU A 692 -14.85 16.36 -12.23
C LEU A 692 -15.97 17.40 -12.29
N VAL A 693 -15.65 18.69 -12.47
CA VAL A 693 -16.69 19.74 -12.57
C VAL A 693 -17.61 19.47 -13.75
N ARG A 694 -17.06 19.10 -14.90
CA ARG A 694 -17.86 18.67 -16.05
C ARG A 694 -18.76 17.48 -15.72
N TYR A 695 -18.17 16.45 -15.12
CA TYR A 695 -18.89 15.24 -14.74
C TYR A 695 -20.06 15.52 -13.78
N LEU A 696 -19.87 16.45 -12.84
CA LEU A 696 -20.87 16.88 -11.88
C LEU A 696 -21.93 17.80 -12.51
N ALA A 697 -21.53 18.79 -13.30
CA ALA A 697 -22.46 19.73 -13.93
C ALA A 697 -23.46 19.04 -14.88
N ASP A 698 -23.06 17.95 -15.54
CA ASP A 698 -23.95 17.15 -16.38
C ASP A 698 -24.97 16.31 -15.56
N ARG A 699 -24.76 16.15 -14.25
CA ARG A 699 -25.45 15.17 -13.39
C ARG A 699 -26.16 15.75 -12.17
N ILE A 700 -25.80 16.97 -11.75
CA ILE A 700 -26.51 17.79 -10.76
C ILE A 700 -27.55 18.61 -11.51
#